data_AF-A0A7S4GHS7-F1
#
_entry.id   AF-A0A7S4GHS7-F1
#
_cell.length_a   1.000
_cell.length_b   1.000
_cell.length_c   1.000
_cell.angle_alpha   90.00
_cell.angle_beta   90.00
_cell.angle_gamma   90.00
#
_symmetry.space_group_name_H-M   'P 1'
#
loop_
_entity.id
_entity.type
_entity.pdbx_description
1 polymer ?
#
loop_
_entity_poly.entity_id
_entity_poly.type
_entity_poly.pdbx_seq_one_letter_code
_entity_poly.pdbx_strand_id
1 'polypeptide(L)'
;FFFGPPSSHMAQTSLHSRRVPRPLRLPRPNLQPRHVLGALSHGSARYASNAMEQVRPKANLILTWAPVPNGIFSAPSPSAVVSAALVFTMLLGLRPWWRRIWGAMRQSKLEQQDLFAEVPDGRCHCPCFMQNGCPGVLPLPVAMCAVGSERLQDPVPGLGPVERGADNTQHCWPYITAGEHDDEVMVWLSSSDQTRQLGMLLARLAQPGDVVALVGDLGAGKTCIARGFIREFMGQPHLHVPSPTYLLCLTYSREEAQGASTGTQPMVYHMDPYRLKQRGKMAELVDFDSAFRDGICLIEWPNRLGKSLYNEETPGRLEVMLEGTGPGGQGRRARLRATASKRWSTAVRVWLAAGRMPDLPPLLPSSARTMGPPRTGAEQASWPPLHGIPADWRVLGIETSCDDTAAAVLTGDGRVLSNVLASQAEIHGEWGGVKPDAAQAAHQENIDHVVDAALRHAGVNAEDLMGIAATVGPGLSLCLQVGCRKALSIAAKYQLPVVAVHHMEAHAMVTRLPDPATGAPSAVQFPALILLVSGGHNMLVLTRALGDHTILGNTFDDSVGEAFDKTARLLGIDAIPGGPQLERMAAVGDPTMYANDLTVPLSKKHKEASYTCDFSYAGLKTNVRLLVEAEEQRVRAQYPEEEWEVQLQKMRCNVAACFQHVAVEHLVNVVTRAVKQVKASDPEVQHLVVAGGVAANRTLHARLQAVADAVGWELVCPPLHLCTDNGVMVAWTGVERLKLGLYDPPPPQAADLTYVDVRPRWPMGQQDYRSKARIKRR
;
A
#
# COMPACT_ATOMS: atom_id res chain seq x y z
N PHE A 1 -4.13 -8.66 48.16
CA PHE A 1 -4.87 -8.40 49.40
C PHE A 1 -5.80 -9.58 49.69
N PHE A 2 -6.01 -9.91 50.96
CA PHE A 2 -7.00 -10.91 51.39
C PHE A 2 -8.39 -10.26 51.50
N PHE A 3 -9.44 -10.99 51.14
CA PHE A 3 -10.57 -11.34 52.03
C PHE A 3 -11.41 -12.45 51.36
N GLY A 4 -12.05 -13.31 52.17
CA GLY A 4 -12.85 -14.45 51.71
C GLY A 4 -14.36 -14.30 51.96
N PRO A 5 -15.20 -15.17 51.37
CA PRO A 5 -16.66 -15.12 51.50
C PRO A 5 -17.18 -15.83 52.76
N PRO A 6 -18.39 -15.50 53.24
CA PRO A 6 -19.09 -16.25 54.27
C PRO A 6 -19.80 -17.50 53.71
N SER A 7 -19.94 -18.51 54.56
CA SER A 7 -20.90 -19.62 54.43
C SER A 7 -22.20 -19.25 55.19
N SER A 8 -23.28 -20.03 55.29
CA SER A 8 -23.55 -21.45 55.00
C SER A 8 -25.07 -21.69 54.92
N HIS A 9 -25.52 -22.86 54.46
CA HIS A 9 -26.51 -23.67 55.21
C HIS A 9 -26.50 -25.15 54.73
N MET A 10 -26.96 -26.07 55.58
CA MET A 10 -26.90 -27.53 55.39
C MET A 10 -28.30 -28.18 55.33
N ALA A 11 -28.44 -29.29 54.58
CA ALA A 11 -29.16 -30.54 54.93
C ALA A 11 -29.40 -31.41 53.66
N GLN A 12 -29.46 -32.75 53.67
CA GLN A 12 -29.02 -33.79 54.62
C GLN A 12 -29.01 -35.17 53.88
N THR A 13 -28.18 -36.13 54.34
CA THR A 13 -28.33 -37.62 54.15
C THR A 13 -28.30 -38.23 52.73
N SER A 14 -27.89 -39.49 52.49
CA SER A 14 -27.34 -40.58 53.36
C SER A 14 -26.31 -41.49 52.63
N LEU A 15 -25.62 -42.32 53.42
CA LEU A 15 -24.50 -43.20 53.03
C LEU A 15 -24.85 -44.36 52.06
N HIS A 16 -23.87 -44.77 51.25
CA HIS A 16 -23.36 -46.17 51.27
C HIS A 16 -21.88 -46.27 50.82
N SER A 17 -21.27 -47.45 50.90
CA SER A 17 -19.79 -47.62 51.02
C SER A 17 -19.11 -48.43 49.90
N ARG A 18 -17.80 -48.18 49.66
CA ARG A 18 -16.70 -49.20 49.72
C ARG A 18 -15.28 -48.70 49.31
N ARG A 19 -14.35 -48.81 50.27
CA ARG A 19 -12.89 -49.14 50.19
C ARG A 19 -11.92 -48.31 49.31
N VAL A 20 -10.62 -48.47 49.63
CA VAL A 20 -9.46 -47.64 49.24
C VAL A 20 -8.30 -48.55 48.79
N PRO A 21 -7.37 -48.08 47.93
CA PRO A 21 -5.93 -48.26 48.19
C PRO A 21 -5.11 -46.94 48.15
N ARG A 22 -3.88 -46.98 48.69
CA ARG A 22 -2.91 -45.86 48.77
C ARG A 22 -1.79 -45.95 47.70
N PRO A 23 -1.07 -44.85 47.40
CA PRO A 23 0.09 -44.84 46.48
C PRO A 23 1.46 -45.04 47.16
N LEU A 24 2.46 -45.47 46.37
CA LEU A 24 3.90 -45.61 46.65
C LEU A 24 4.65 -45.51 45.30
N ARG A 25 5.92 -45.16 45.12
CA ARG A 25 6.95 -44.30 45.77
C ARG A 25 8.30 -44.61 45.05
N LEU A 26 8.82 -43.67 44.24
CA LEU A 26 10.27 -43.45 43.97
C LEU A 26 11.07 -44.63 43.29
N PRO A 27 12.39 -44.53 42.94
CA PRO A 27 13.40 -43.47 43.20
C PRO A 27 14.27 -43.00 41.99
N ARG A 28 15.34 -42.22 42.28
CA ARG A 28 16.45 -41.86 41.38
C ARG A 28 17.57 -42.92 41.36
N PRO A 29 18.50 -42.86 40.39
CA PRO A 29 19.93 -43.18 40.60
C PRO A 29 20.86 -41.97 40.31
N ASN A 30 22.17 -42.14 40.57
CA ASN A 30 23.22 -41.10 40.47
C ASN A 30 24.61 -41.78 40.40
N LEU A 31 25.60 -41.27 39.63
CA LEU A 31 27.09 -41.37 39.80
C LEU A 31 27.90 -41.10 38.50
N GLN A 32 29.22 -40.84 38.64
CA GLN A 32 30.23 -40.49 37.61
C GLN A 32 31.37 -41.58 37.58
N PRO A 33 32.65 -41.40 37.14
CA PRO A 33 33.36 -40.33 36.37
C PRO A 33 34.42 -40.79 35.33
N ARG A 34 35.08 -39.84 34.60
CA ARG A 34 36.55 -39.81 34.33
C ARG A 34 37.05 -38.49 33.67
N HIS A 35 38.38 -38.29 33.64
CA HIS A 35 39.11 -37.05 33.27
C HIS A 35 39.43 -36.95 31.74
N VAL A 36 39.97 -35.85 31.18
CA VAL A 36 41.39 -35.37 31.22
C VAL A 36 41.53 -33.81 31.17
N LEU A 37 42.71 -33.31 31.57
CA LEU A 37 43.20 -31.92 31.74
C LEU A 37 43.17 -31.01 30.47
N GLY A 38 43.40 -29.68 30.54
CA GLY A 38 43.81 -28.80 31.67
C GLY A 38 43.52 -27.31 31.40
N ALA A 39 43.42 -26.45 32.44
CA ALA A 39 44.48 -25.54 32.96
C ALA A 39 44.85 -24.38 32.00
N LEU A 40 44.79 -23.09 32.37
CA LEU A 40 45.37 -22.37 33.54
C LEU A 40 44.50 -21.12 33.93
N SER A 41 44.19 -20.86 35.21
CA SER A 41 44.86 -19.94 36.20
C SER A 41 44.81 -18.43 35.84
N HIS A 42 44.47 -17.44 36.69
CA HIS A 42 44.04 -17.24 38.10
C HIS A 42 43.15 -15.95 38.13
N GLY A 43 42.45 -15.49 39.19
CA GLY A 43 42.23 -15.96 40.56
C GLY A 43 41.41 -14.93 41.41
N SER A 44 40.92 -15.38 42.58
CA SER A 44 40.33 -14.66 43.74
C SER A 44 40.77 -13.20 44.00
N ALA A 45 40.02 -12.29 44.67
CA ALA A 45 39.20 -12.38 45.90
C ALA A 45 38.45 -11.02 46.14
N ARG A 46 37.59 -10.71 47.16
CA ARG A 46 36.73 -11.41 48.17
C ARG A 46 35.92 -10.33 48.97
N TYR A 47 34.67 -10.63 49.38
CA TYR A 47 33.93 -10.03 50.54
C TYR A 47 33.59 -8.50 50.46
N ALA A 48 32.62 -7.91 51.19
CA ALA A 48 31.48 -8.38 51.99
C ALA A 48 30.39 -7.27 52.13
N SER A 49 29.30 -7.55 52.86
CA SER A 49 28.06 -6.76 52.99
C SER A 49 28.02 -5.70 54.10
N ASN A 50 27.22 -4.63 53.91
CA ASN A 50 26.39 -3.96 54.94
C ASN A 50 25.49 -2.86 54.31
N ALA A 51 24.69 -2.11 55.08
CA ALA A 51 23.34 -2.47 55.54
C ALA A 51 22.69 -1.33 56.36
N MET A 52 21.54 -0.79 55.92
CA MET A 52 20.67 0.18 56.65
C MET A 52 21.34 1.55 57.00
N GLU A 53 20.67 2.66 57.34
CA GLU A 53 19.26 3.00 57.64
C GLU A 53 18.98 4.52 57.28
N GLN A 54 17.88 4.88 56.59
CA GLN A 54 16.67 5.63 57.06
C GLN A 54 16.62 7.19 57.06
N VAL A 55 15.37 7.70 56.97
CA VAL A 55 14.83 9.09 57.20
C VAL A 55 14.84 10.13 56.03
N ARG A 56 13.83 11.03 56.06
CA ARG A 56 13.36 12.07 55.08
C ARG A 56 13.62 13.51 55.67
N PRO A 57 13.09 14.70 55.20
CA PRO A 57 12.04 14.96 54.19
C PRO A 57 12.03 16.28 53.34
N LYS A 58 11.07 16.31 52.39
CA LYS A 58 10.17 17.43 51.97
C LYS A 58 10.64 18.60 51.07
N ALA A 59 9.92 18.66 49.92
CA ALA A 59 9.06 19.78 49.46
C ALA A 59 9.49 20.63 48.25
N ASN A 60 8.48 21.00 47.45
CA ASN A 60 8.56 21.72 46.18
C ASN A 60 8.61 23.24 46.38
N LEU A 61 9.00 23.99 45.34
CA LEU A 61 8.30 25.23 44.97
C LEU A 61 8.31 25.45 43.45
N ILE A 62 7.33 26.21 42.95
CA ILE A 62 7.17 26.68 41.56
C ILE A 62 7.33 28.21 41.58
N LEU A 63 7.88 28.82 40.53
CA LEU A 63 7.89 30.28 40.36
C LEU A 63 7.60 30.71 38.92
N THR A 64 6.94 31.87 38.79
CA THR A 64 6.43 32.43 37.53
C THR A 64 6.52 33.96 37.52
N TRP A 65 7.16 34.51 36.47
CA TRP A 65 6.86 35.78 35.78
C TRP A 65 6.90 37.16 36.52
N ALA A 66 7.04 38.21 35.68
CA ALA A 66 6.69 39.63 35.89
C ALA A 66 7.81 40.60 36.42
N PRO A 67 7.71 41.94 36.19
CA PRO A 67 8.86 42.74 35.69
C PRO A 67 9.13 44.12 36.39
N VAL A 68 10.13 44.89 35.90
CA VAL A 68 10.58 46.21 36.43
C VAL A 68 10.91 47.21 35.27
N PRO A 69 10.78 48.57 35.42
CA PRO A 69 10.51 49.48 34.27
C PRO A 69 11.57 50.59 33.94
N ASN A 70 11.16 51.63 33.19
CA ASN A 70 11.97 52.63 32.46
C ASN A 70 12.32 53.96 33.19
N GLY A 71 13.40 54.64 32.72
CA GLY A 71 13.61 56.12 32.78
C GLY A 71 14.87 56.60 33.54
N ILE A 72 15.43 57.82 33.34
CA ILE A 72 15.28 58.83 32.25
C ILE A 72 16.46 59.87 32.31
N PHE A 73 16.90 60.43 31.16
CA PHE A 73 17.76 61.64 30.92
C PHE A 73 19.14 61.86 31.61
N SER A 74 20.18 62.15 30.80
CA SER A 74 20.94 63.45 30.78
C SER A 74 22.15 63.43 29.80
N ALA A 75 22.67 64.62 29.41
CA ALA A 75 23.87 64.83 28.58
C ALA A 75 24.48 66.22 28.91
N PRO A 76 25.80 66.47 28.71
CA PRO A 76 26.26 67.06 27.43
C PRO A 76 27.64 66.52 26.95
N SER A 77 28.45 67.35 26.26
CA SER A 77 29.50 66.99 25.27
C SER A 77 30.82 67.79 25.50
N PRO A 78 31.78 67.96 24.54
CA PRO A 78 32.40 67.06 23.53
C PRO A 78 33.95 67.11 23.47
N SER A 79 34.65 66.06 23.00
CA SER A 79 35.90 66.20 22.21
C SER A 79 36.39 64.91 21.51
N ALA A 80 36.53 64.97 20.17
CA ALA A 80 37.71 64.62 19.33
C ALA A 80 38.61 63.38 19.66
N VAL A 81 39.15 62.58 18.72
CA VAL A 81 39.17 62.63 17.24
C VAL A 81 39.68 61.30 16.62
N VAL A 82 39.30 60.96 15.36
CA VAL A 82 39.95 59.99 14.43
C VAL A 82 40.05 58.49 14.86
N SER A 83 39.70 57.48 14.04
CA SER A 83 39.06 57.45 12.72
C SER A 83 38.40 56.08 12.45
N ALA A 84 37.26 56.08 11.76
CA ALA A 84 36.66 54.88 11.17
C ALA A 84 36.13 55.22 9.76
N ALA A 85 36.79 54.73 8.71
CA ALA A 85 36.52 55.16 7.33
C ALA A 85 36.77 54.03 6.30
N LEU A 86 36.02 52.92 6.38
CA LEU A 86 36.18 51.81 5.43
C LEU A 86 34.90 50.96 5.17
N VAL A 87 33.70 51.48 5.42
CA VAL A 87 32.43 50.72 5.23
C VAL A 87 31.30 51.52 4.56
N PHE A 88 31.59 52.61 3.82
CA PHE A 88 30.52 53.46 3.25
C PHE A 88 30.73 53.96 1.81
N THR A 89 31.32 53.13 0.93
CA THR A 89 31.48 53.47 -0.50
C THR A 89 31.19 52.30 -1.45
N MET A 90 30.23 51.42 -1.13
CA MET A 90 29.81 50.35 -2.06
C MET A 90 28.29 50.05 -2.09
N LEU A 91 27.47 51.01 -1.65
CA LEU A 91 26.00 50.92 -1.72
C LEU A 91 25.37 52.20 -2.31
N LEU A 92 25.50 52.39 -3.62
CA LEU A 92 24.53 53.11 -4.48
C LEU A 92 24.95 53.00 -5.95
N GLY A 93 24.38 52.03 -6.67
CA GLY A 93 24.65 51.84 -8.11
C GLY A 93 23.79 50.72 -8.73
N LEU A 94 23.52 50.82 -10.02
CA LEU A 94 22.93 49.77 -10.87
C LEU A 94 21.52 49.24 -10.47
N ARG A 95 20.57 50.15 -10.24
CA ARG A 95 19.14 49.90 -10.54
C ARG A 95 18.70 50.70 -11.78
N PRO A 96 19.02 50.23 -13.01
CA PRO A 96 17.93 50.11 -14.01
C PRO A 96 18.17 49.02 -15.08
N TRP A 97 17.86 47.75 -14.78
CA TRP A 97 17.82 46.68 -15.81
C TRP A 97 16.54 45.84 -15.76
N TRP A 98 16.17 45.35 -14.57
CA TRP A 98 15.02 44.45 -14.37
C TRP A 98 13.64 44.99 -14.78
N ARG A 99 13.44 46.32 -14.81
CA ARG A 99 12.17 46.92 -15.28
C ARG A 99 11.98 46.91 -16.80
N ARG A 100 13.04 46.74 -17.61
CA ARG A 100 12.91 46.62 -19.08
C ARG A 100 12.49 45.22 -19.52
N ILE A 101 13.03 44.18 -18.89
CA ILE A 101 12.72 42.78 -19.22
C ILE A 101 11.24 42.45 -18.90
N TRP A 102 10.73 42.90 -17.75
CA TRP A 102 9.32 42.69 -17.37
C TRP A 102 8.33 43.50 -18.23
N GLY A 103 8.78 44.62 -18.83
CA GLY A 103 7.96 45.40 -19.77
C GLY A 103 7.71 44.64 -21.08
N ALA A 104 8.78 44.13 -21.71
CA ALA A 104 8.69 43.42 -22.99
C ALA A 104 7.81 42.16 -22.92
N MET A 105 7.94 41.36 -21.85
CA MET A 105 7.12 40.15 -21.64
C MET A 105 5.63 40.42 -21.35
N ARG A 106 5.19 41.68 -21.27
CA ARG A 106 3.78 42.04 -21.07
C ARG A 106 3.08 42.59 -22.32
N GLN A 107 3.79 42.82 -23.43
CA GLN A 107 3.19 43.26 -24.70
C GLN A 107 2.88 42.10 -25.66
N SER A 108 3.61 40.98 -25.63
CA SER A 108 3.33 39.81 -26.49
C SER A 108 2.14 38.95 -26.00
N LYS A 109 1.12 39.56 -25.39
CA LYS A 109 -0.02 38.86 -24.78
C LYS A 109 -1.31 39.69 -24.70
N LEU A 110 -1.43 40.72 -25.54
CA LEU A 110 -2.60 41.60 -25.65
C LEU A 110 -3.12 41.73 -27.10
N GLU A 111 -2.71 40.83 -28.00
CA GLU A 111 -3.20 40.73 -29.38
C GLU A 111 -3.72 39.32 -29.68
N GLN A 112 -4.82 38.92 -29.02
CA GLN A 112 -5.77 37.87 -29.50
C GLN A 112 -7.04 37.73 -28.64
N GLN A 113 -7.52 38.82 -28.04
CA GLN A 113 -8.87 38.90 -27.49
C GLN A 113 -9.51 40.23 -27.90
N ASP A 114 -10.21 40.19 -29.03
CA ASP A 114 -11.47 40.89 -29.32
C ASP A 114 -11.74 40.80 -30.83
N LEU A 115 -12.69 39.95 -31.22
CA LEU A 115 -13.49 40.07 -32.44
C LEU A 115 -14.63 39.03 -32.44
N PHE A 116 -15.86 39.54 -32.42
CA PHE A 116 -17.16 38.87 -32.54
C PHE A 116 -17.68 37.98 -31.39
N ALA A 117 -18.96 38.21 -31.10
CA ALA A 117 -19.79 37.50 -30.15
C ALA A 117 -20.85 36.64 -30.86
N GLU A 118 -21.55 35.82 -30.07
CA GLU A 118 -22.90 35.27 -30.27
C GLU A 118 -23.51 35.19 -31.69
N VAL A 119 -23.78 33.97 -32.15
CA VAL A 119 -25.07 33.56 -32.73
C VAL A 119 -25.24 32.02 -32.58
N PRO A 120 -26.46 31.49 -32.38
CA PRO A 120 -26.67 30.07 -32.05
C PRO A 120 -27.04 29.18 -33.26
N ASP A 121 -27.02 27.86 -33.01
CA ASP A 121 -27.60 26.77 -33.80
C ASP A 121 -27.04 26.47 -35.22
N GLY A 122 -27.30 25.24 -35.69
CA GLY A 122 -27.91 25.15 -37.02
C GLY A 122 -27.10 24.75 -38.26
N ARG A 123 -26.15 23.80 -38.16
CA ARG A 123 -25.64 22.95 -39.28
C ARG A 123 -24.70 23.57 -40.34
N CYS A 124 -23.83 22.66 -40.83
CA CYS A 124 -23.58 22.34 -42.25
C CYS A 124 -22.31 22.82 -42.99
N HIS A 125 -22.01 22.01 -44.02
CA HIS A 125 -21.11 22.20 -45.17
C HIS A 125 -19.60 22.38 -44.99
N CYS A 126 -18.88 21.29 -45.27
CA CYS A 126 -17.72 21.31 -46.17
C CYS A 126 -18.01 20.34 -47.34
N PRO A 127 -17.88 20.75 -48.62
CA PRO A 127 -18.18 19.90 -49.77
C PRO A 127 -16.94 19.13 -50.25
N CYS A 128 -17.08 17.81 -50.50
CA CYS A 128 -16.28 17.02 -51.46
C CYS A 128 -16.71 15.54 -51.41
N PHE A 129 -17.75 15.17 -52.16
CA PHE A 129 -18.13 13.76 -52.38
C PHE A 129 -18.75 13.60 -53.77
N MET A 130 -18.66 12.38 -54.34
CA MET A 130 -19.05 11.96 -55.71
C MET A 130 -17.96 12.09 -56.79
N GLN A 131 -17.25 10.99 -57.07
CA GLN A 131 -17.53 10.14 -58.25
C GLN A 131 -16.66 8.86 -58.31
N ASN A 132 -17.31 7.74 -58.61
CA ASN A 132 -16.86 6.55 -59.35
C ASN A 132 -15.61 5.74 -58.93
N GLY A 133 -15.78 4.41 -58.83
CA GLY A 133 -14.88 3.45 -59.50
C GLY A 133 -13.91 2.61 -58.65
N CYS A 134 -14.28 1.33 -58.43
CA CYS A 134 -13.32 0.22 -58.43
C CYS A 134 -13.23 -0.34 -59.89
N PRO A 135 -12.23 -1.17 -60.30
CA PRO A 135 -11.28 -1.95 -59.48
C PRO A 135 -9.79 -1.80 -59.89
N GLY A 136 -8.91 -2.46 -59.11
CA GLY A 136 -7.43 -2.35 -59.21
C GLY A 136 -6.72 -3.16 -60.32
N VAL A 137 -5.38 -3.23 -60.23
CA VAL A 137 -4.48 -4.14 -60.98
C VAL A 137 -3.09 -4.22 -60.26
N LEU A 138 -2.35 -5.30 -60.52
CA LEU A 138 -1.02 -5.70 -60.01
C LEU A 138 0.05 -5.60 -61.15
N PRO A 139 1.35 -5.96 -61.01
CA PRO A 139 2.33 -5.82 -59.91
C PRO A 139 3.81 -5.48 -60.35
N LEU A 140 4.75 -5.39 -59.37
CA LEU A 140 6.22 -5.68 -59.50
C LEU A 140 7.10 -4.71 -60.39
N PRO A 141 8.46 -4.85 -60.50
CA PRO A 141 9.40 -4.62 -59.39
C PRO A 141 10.83 -4.06 -59.75
N VAL A 142 11.73 -4.05 -58.76
CA VAL A 142 13.23 -4.10 -58.82
C VAL A 142 14.01 -2.91 -59.42
N ALA A 143 14.90 -2.36 -58.59
CA ALA A 143 16.27 -1.99 -58.99
C ALA A 143 17.21 -2.15 -57.77
N MET A 144 18.35 -2.84 -57.94
CA MET A 144 19.43 -2.91 -56.94
C MET A 144 20.57 -1.96 -57.33
N CYS A 145 21.26 -1.40 -56.34
CA CYS A 145 22.67 -1.01 -56.47
C CYS A 145 23.39 -1.25 -55.14
N ALA A 146 24.59 -1.83 -55.20
CA ALA A 146 25.38 -2.18 -54.03
C ALA A 146 26.87 -1.89 -54.29
N VAL A 147 27.37 -0.81 -53.69
CA VAL A 147 28.78 -0.43 -53.55
C VAL A 147 28.86 0.36 -52.23
N GLY A 148 29.84 0.19 -51.35
CA GLY A 148 30.95 -0.77 -51.31
C GLY A 148 31.48 -0.86 -49.86
N SER A 149 32.38 -1.80 -49.59
CA SER A 149 32.89 -2.02 -48.22
C SER A 149 34.09 -1.14 -47.89
N GLU A 150 34.01 -0.37 -46.80
CA GLU A 150 35.18 0.15 -46.11
C GLU A 150 34.96 0.18 -44.59
N ARG A 151 36.00 -0.13 -43.81
CA ARG A 151 35.97 -0.09 -42.34
C ARG A 151 36.50 1.25 -41.87
N LEU A 152 35.74 1.95 -41.02
CA LEU A 152 36.26 3.04 -40.20
C LEU A 152 36.01 2.75 -38.72
N GLN A 153 36.89 3.29 -37.90
CA GLN A 153 36.99 3.01 -36.46
C GLN A 153 36.48 4.21 -35.63
N ASP A 154 36.14 3.90 -34.38
CA ASP A 154 35.86 4.79 -33.25
C ASP A 154 34.61 5.71 -33.32
N PRO A 155 33.90 5.90 -32.18
CA PRO A 155 32.66 6.67 -32.13
C PRO A 155 32.92 8.17 -31.92
N VAL A 156 32.25 9.02 -32.72
CA VAL A 156 32.28 10.48 -32.56
C VAL A 156 31.30 10.93 -31.46
N PRO A 157 31.76 11.60 -30.39
CA PRO A 157 30.87 12.14 -29.37
C PRO A 157 30.39 13.55 -29.74
N GLY A 158 29.07 13.73 -29.91
CA GLY A 158 28.45 15.06 -29.92
C GLY A 158 27.40 15.28 -31.01
N LEU A 159 26.14 14.97 -30.72
CA LEU A 159 24.98 15.58 -31.37
C LEU A 159 24.03 16.10 -30.30
N GLY A 160 23.68 17.38 -30.39
CA GLY A 160 22.77 18.05 -29.46
C GLY A 160 21.30 17.67 -29.69
N PRO A 161 20.40 18.02 -28.74
CA PRO A 161 18.98 17.74 -28.89
C PRO A 161 18.37 18.56 -30.05
N VAL A 162 17.83 17.87 -31.05
CA VAL A 162 17.03 18.50 -32.11
C VAL A 162 15.70 18.98 -31.53
N GLU A 163 15.32 20.23 -31.83
CA GLU A 163 14.07 20.83 -31.38
C GLU A 163 12.85 20.11 -31.97
N ARG A 164 11.77 20.00 -31.19
CA ARG A 164 10.54 19.33 -31.64
C ARG A 164 9.50 20.37 -32.07
N GLY A 165 8.97 20.20 -33.28
CA GLY A 165 7.72 20.85 -33.69
C GLY A 165 6.57 20.44 -32.75
N ALA A 166 5.76 21.42 -32.33
CA ALA A 166 4.89 21.31 -31.18
C ALA A 166 3.49 20.72 -31.47
N ASP A 167 3.38 19.66 -32.28
CA ASP A 167 2.12 18.90 -32.40
C ASP A 167 2.30 17.41 -32.80
N ASN A 168 2.93 16.61 -31.93
CA ASN A 168 2.75 15.16 -31.94
C ASN A 168 3.08 14.52 -30.58
N THR A 169 2.06 14.26 -29.75
CA THR A 169 2.22 13.65 -28.42
C THR A 169 1.57 12.26 -28.32
N GLN A 170 1.96 11.33 -29.19
CA GLN A 170 1.54 9.92 -29.07
C GLN A 170 2.56 8.89 -29.60
N HIS A 171 2.66 7.77 -28.86
CA HIS A 171 3.20 6.45 -29.24
C HIS A 171 4.65 6.25 -29.72
N CYS A 172 5.47 7.26 -30.00
CA CYS A 172 6.86 7.02 -30.41
C CYS A 172 7.75 6.42 -29.28
N TRP A 173 8.29 5.23 -29.51
CA TRP A 173 9.43 4.69 -28.76
C TRP A 173 10.69 5.50 -29.10
N PRO A 174 11.43 6.06 -28.12
CA PRO A 174 12.43 7.10 -28.40
C PRO A 174 13.74 6.56 -29.01
N TYR A 175 14.17 5.37 -28.62
CA TYR A 175 15.30 4.64 -29.22
C TYR A 175 15.32 3.18 -28.74
N ILE A 176 15.87 2.28 -29.57
CA ILE A 176 16.37 0.97 -29.13
C ILE A 176 17.77 0.73 -29.70
N THR A 177 18.56 -0.14 -29.07
CA THR A 177 19.79 -0.69 -29.65
C THR A 177 19.88 -2.20 -29.44
N ALA A 178 20.76 -2.87 -30.18
CA ALA A 178 21.24 -4.18 -29.79
C ALA A 178 21.87 -4.13 -28.38
N GLY A 179 21.76 -5.24 -27.66
CA GLY A 179 22.56 -5.51 -26.47
C GLY A 179 23.87 -6.24 -26.82
N GLU A 180 24.42 -6.98 -25.86
CA GLU A 180 25.67 -7.74 -26.02
C GLU A 180 25.48 -9.08 -26.78
N HIS A 181 24.24 -9.43 -27.13
CA HIS A 181 23.86 -10.70 -27.76
C HIS A 181 22.71 -10.52 -28.79
N ASP A 182 22.64 -11.40 -29.79
CA ASP A 182 21.59 -11.42 -30.84
C ASP A 182 20.14 -11.50 -30.30
N ASP A 183 19.99 -12.04 -29.09
CA ASP A 183 18.72 -12.23 -28.37
C ASP A 183 18.49 -11.15 -27.28
N GLU A 184 19.22 -10.01 -27.35
CA GLU A 184 19.15 -8.91 -26.39
C GLU A 184 18.86 -7.55 -27.06
N VAL A 185 17.88 -6.81 -26.54
CA VAL A 185 17.54 -5.44 -26.95
C VAL A 185 17.54 -4.47 -25.78
N MET A 186 18.16 -3.31 -25.97
CA MET A 186 18.14 -2.19 -25.02
C MET A 186 17.04 -1.21 -25.42
N VAL A 187 16.21 -0.79 -24.46
CA VAL A 187 15.08 0.14 -24.66
C VAL A 187 15.23 1.34 -23.74
N TRP A 188 15.10 2.54 -24.28
CA TRP A 188 15.08 3.77 -23.48
C TRP A 188 13.66 4.12 -23.02
N LEU A 189 13.47 4.23 -21.70
CA LEU A 189 12.18 4.49 -21.06
C LEU A 189 12.23 5.83 -20.30
N SER A 190 11.87 6.92 -20.98
CA SER A 190 11.94 8.27 -20.42
C SER A 190 10.91 8.56 -19.32
N SER A 191 9.86 7.74 -19.19
CA SER A 191 8.78 7.94 -18.22
C SER A 191 8.27 6.64 -17.58
N SER A 192 7.51 6.78 -16.49
CA SER A 192 6.71 5.69 -15.91
C SER A 192 5.65 5.18 -16.89
N ASP A 193 5.08 6.03 -17.75
CA ASP A 193 4.12 5.59 -18.76
C ASP A 193 4.76 4.74 -19.87
N GLN A 194 5.99 5.05 -20.31
CA GLN A 194 6.72 4.15 -21.22
C GLN A 194 7.10 2.84 -20.53
N THR A 195 7.38 2.87 -19.22
CA THR A 195 7.60 1.65 -18.41
C THR A 195 6.34 0.78 -18.34
N ARG A 196 5.17 1.41 -18.17
CA ARG A 196 3.86 0.76 -18.19
C ARG A 196 3.51 0.21 -19.58
N GLN A 197 3.80 0.96 -20.65
CA GLN A 197 3.61 0.54 -22.04
C GLN A 197 4.49 -0.68 -22.40
N LEU A 198 5.71 -0.77 -21.87
CA LEU A 198 6.55 -1.96 -22.03
C LEU A 198 5.87 -3.20 -21.44
N GLY A 199 5.28 -3.08 -20.23
CA GLY A 199 4.46 -4.16 -19.65
C GLY A 199 3.28 -4.57 -20.56
N MET A 200 2.55 -3.58 -21.09
CA MET A 200 1.43 -3.84 -22.02
C MET A 200 1.89 -4.55 -23.31
N LEU A 201 3.05 -4.17 -23.86
CA LEU A 201 3.63 -4.81 -25.04
C LEU A 201 3.96 -6.28 -24.79
N LEU A 202 4.61 -6.58 -23.66
CA LEU A 202 4.95 -7.96 -23.28
C LEU A 202 3.69 -8.81 -23.07
N ALA A 203 2.65 -8.27 -22.44
CA ALA A 203 1.38 -8.97 -22.24
C ALA A 203 0.66 -9.37 -23.53
N ARG A 204 0.84 -8.63 -24.63
CA ARG A 204 0.25 -8.96 -25.94
C ARG A 204 0.95 -10.12 -26.66
N LEU A 205 2.16 -10.47 -26.25
CA LEU A 205 2.97 -11.55 -26.84
C LEU A 205 3.11 -12.78 -25.93
N ALA A 206 2.74 -12.63 -24.66
CA ALA A 206 2.88 -13.67 -23.65
C ALA A 206 1.79 -14.75 -23.76
N GLN A 207 2.16 -15.96 -23.34
CA GLN A 207 1.36 -17.19 -23.36
C GLN A 207 1.70 -18.03 -22.10
N PRO A 208 0.81 -18.91 -21.63
CA PRO A 208 1.17 -19.88 -20.59
C PRO A 208 2.48 -20.61 -20.95
N GLY A 209 3.34 -20.80 -19.95
CA GLY A 209 4.73 -21.25 -20.11
C GLY A 209 5.77 -20.11 -20.15
N ASP A 210 5.38 -18.83 -20.06
CA ASP A 210 6.33 -17.71 -19.99
C ASP A 210 6.78 -17.35 -18.58
N VAL A 211 8.06 -17.00 -18.47
CA VAL A 211 8.68 -16.47 -17.24
C VAL A 211 9.28 -15.10 -17.52
N VAL A 212 8.49 -14.03 -17.31
CA VAL A 212 8.96 -12.64 -17.45
C VAL A 212 9.58 -12.20 -16.12
N ALA A 213 10.89 -12.16 -16.10
CA ALA A 213 11.68 -11.99 -14.90
C ALA A 213 12.21 -10.55 -14.80
N LEU A 214 11.73 -9.82 -13.81
CA LEU A 214 11.94 -8.38 -13.63
C LEU A 214 13.14 -8.15 -12.69
N VAL A 215 14.25 -7.72 -13.27
CA VAL A 215 15.54 -7.49 -12.60
C VAL A 215 15.80 -5.98 -12.47
N GLY A 216 16.71 -5.60 -11.58
CA GLY A 216 17.03 -4.20 -11.26
C GLY A 216 16.56 -3.81 -9.86
N ASP A 217 16.92 -2.60 -9.43
CA ASP A 217 16.88 -2.21 -8.02
C ASP A 217 15.48 -1.90 -7.45
N LEU A 218 15.44 -1.56 -6.16
CA LEU A 218 14.27 -1.08 -5.47
C LEU A 218 13.86 0.28 -6.05
N GLY A 219 12.68 0.35 -6.66
CA GLY A 219 12.17 1.55 -7.35
C GLY A 219 12.49 1.65 -8.85
N ALA A 220 13.30 0.73 -9.41
CA ALA A 220 13.68 0.75 -10.83
C ALA A 220 12.49 0.63 -11.81
N GLY A 221 11.33 0.14 -11.35
CA GLY A 221 10.07 0.14 -12.11
C GLY A 221 9.43 -1.22 -12.35
N LYS A 222 9.97 -2.30 -11.78
CA LYS A 222 9.48 -3.68 -11.90
C LYS A 222 7.95 -3.81 -11.75
N THR A 223 7.40 -3.42 -10.60
CA THR A 223 5.94 -3.40 -10.35
C THR A 223 5.14 -2.53 -11.33
N CYS A 224 5.75 -1.52 -11.96
CA CYS A 224 5.11 -0.72 -13.01
C CYS A 224 4.98 -1.48 -14.34
N ILE A 225 5.98 -2.30 -14.69
CA ILE A 225 5.89 -3.26 -15.80
C ILE A 225 4.81 -4.31 -15.48
N ALA A 226 4.85 -4.95 -14.30
CA ALA A 226 3.86 -5.97 -13.92
C ALA A 226 2.43 -5.40 -13.94
N ARG A 227 2.22 -4.19 -13.40
CA ARG A 227 0.94 -3.45 -13.46
C ARG A 227 0.49 -3.13 -14.89
N GLY A 228 1.41 -2.76 -15.79
CA GLY A 228 1.11 -2.58 -17.21
C GLY A 228 0.70 -3.88 -17.89
N PHE A 229 1.45 -4.95 -17.61
CA PHE A 229 1.24 -6.29 -18.16
C PHE A 229 -0.11 -6.87 -17.76
N ILE A 230 -0.37 -6.98 -16.45
CA ILE A 230 -1.57 -7.62 -15.92
C ILE A 230 -2.84 -6.89 -16.39
N ARG A 231 -2.82 -5.56 -16.41
CA ARG A 231 -3.95 -4.74 -16.88
C ARG A 231 -4.29 -4.99 -18.35
N GLU A 232 -3.28 -5.17 -19.19
CA GLU A 232 -3.47 -5.47 -20.62
C GLU A 232 -3.92 -6.93 -20.81
N PHE A 233 -3.23 -7.90 -20.17
CA PHE A 233 -3.53 -9.33 -20.29
C PHE A 233 -4.96 -9.67 -19.83
N MET A 234 -5.41 -9.05 -18.73
CA MET A 234 -6.77 -9.21 -18.19
C MET A 234 -7.82 -8.42 -18.99
N GLY A 235 -7.41 -7.58 -19.95
CA GLY A 235 -8.30 -6.68 -20.67
C GLY A 235 -8.97 -5.65 -19.75
N GLN A 236 -8.32 -5.29 -18.64
CA GLN A 236 -8.82 -4.37 -17.61
C GLN A 236 -7.79 -3.27 -17.30
N PRO A 237 -7.79 -2.14 -18.05
CA PRO A 237 -6.83 -1.04 -17.89
C PRO A 237 -6.79 -0.37 -16.49
N HIS A 238 -7.72 -0.72 -15.61
CA HIS A 238 -7.99 -0.10 -14.31
C HIS A 238 -7.91 -1.07 -13.12
N LEU A 239 -7.59 -2.34 -13.37
CA LEU A 239 -7.44 -3.37 -12.35
C LEU A 239 -6.44 -2.91 -11.26
N HIS A 240 -6.79 -3.07 -9.98
CA HIS A 240 -5.85 -2.81 -8.90
C HIS A 240 -4.80 -3.93 -8.86
N VAL A 241 -3.54 -3.54 -9.07
CA VAL A 241 -2.37 -4.42 -9.07
C VAL A 241 -1.36 -3.79 -8.10
N PRO A 242 -1.41 -4.14 -6.81
CA PRO A 242 -0.42 -3.69 -5.82
C PRO A 242 0.92 -4.41 -6.05
N SER A 243 1.95 -4.06 -5.27
CA SER A 243 3.13 -4.92 -5.15
C SER A 243 2.76 -6.13 -4.29
N PRO A 244 3.01 -7.38 -4.68
CA PRO A 244 2.80 -8.54 -3.83
C PRO A 244 3.89 -8.65 -2.74
N THR A 245 4.59 -7.58 -2.37
CA THR A 245 5.75 -7.65 -1.45
C THR A 245 5.38 -8.14 -0.06
N TYR A 246 4.12 -7.98 0.38
CA TYR A 246 3.64 -8.57 1.64
C TYR A 246 3.07 -9.98 1.45
N LEU A 247 2.30 -10.22 0.37
CA LEU A 247 1.61 -11.50 0.11
C LEU A 247 2.47 -12.54 -0.63
N LEU A 248 3.69 -12.17 -1.00
CA LEU A 248 4.73 -12.87 -1.76
C LEU A 248 4.32 -13.28 -3.19
N CYS A 249 3.09 -13.72 -3.41
CA CYS A 249 2.49 -13.99 -4.72
C CYS A 249 1.04 -13.45 -4.78
N LEU A 250 0.63 -12.93 -5.94
CA LEU A 250 -0.75 -12.60 -6.29
C LEU A 250 -1.11 -13.23 -7.63
N THR A 251 -2.23 -13.95 -7.67
CA THR A 251 -2.76 -14.58 -8.89
C THR A 251 -3.85 -13.72 -9.55
N TYR A 252 -4.04 -13.92 -10.85
CA TYR A 252 -5.00 -13.20 -11.68
C TYR A 252 -5.60 -14.16 -12.71
N SER A 253 -6.93 -14.37 -12.68
CA SER A 253 -7.67 -15.20 -13.65
C SER A 253 -8.68 -14.36 -14.45
N ARG A 254 -8.92 -14.71 -15.71
CA ARG A 254 -9.94 -14.01 -16.52
C ARG A 254 -11.38 -14.37 -16.14
N GLU A 255 -11.60 -15.40 -15.32
CA GLU A 255 -12.92 -15.78 -14.83
C GLU A 255 -13.45 -14.73 -13.84
N GLU A 256 -12.61 -14.25 -12.90
CA GLU A 256 -12.88 -13.10 -12.01
C GLU A 256 -13.29 -11.83 -12.78
N ALA A 257 -12.90 -11.73 -14.06
CA ALA A 257 -12.98 -10.50 -14.84
C ALA A 257 -14.22 -10.40 -15.76
N GLN A 258 -14.91 -11.52 -16.05
CA GLN A 258 -15.95 -11.57 -17.09
C GLN A 258 -17.17 -12.47 -16.78
N GLY A 259 -17.18 -13.24 -15.69
CA GLY A 259 -18.37 -13.97 -15.25
C GLY A 259 -18.87 -15.05 -16.22
N ALA A 260 -17.96 -15.65 -17.00
CA ALA A 260 -18.29 -16.64 -18.03
C ALA A 260 -17.59 -17.98 -17.74
N SER A 261 -18.36 -19.02 -17.41
CA SER A 261 -17.87 -20.37 -17.17
C SER A 261 -17.78 -21.16 -18.49
N THR A 262 -16.58 -21.31 -19.07
CA THR A 262 -16.21 -22.47 -19.93
C THR A 262 -14.74 -22.40 -20.35
N GLY A 263 -13.91 -23.27 -19.78
CA GLY A 263 -12.51 -23.48 -20.18
C GLY A 263 -11.50 -22.71 -19.34
N THR A 264 -10.49 -23.43 -18.84
CA THR A 264 -9.40 -22.93 -18.00
C THR A 264 -8.63 -21.80 -18.69
N GLN A 265 -8.90 -20.57 -18.28
CA GLN A 265 -8.17 -19.39 -18.76
C GLN A 265 -6.74 -19.37 -18.17
N PRO A 266 -5.71 -19.01 -18.93
CA PRO A 266 -4.34 -18.93 -18.43
C PRO A 266 -4.21 -17.93 -17.27
N MET A 267 -3.60 -18.39 -16.18
CA MET A 267 -3.37 -17.62 -14.95
C MET A 267 -2.12 -16.75 -15.08
N VAL A 268 -2.15 -15.54 -14.51
CA VAL A 268 -0.92 -14.75 -14.28
C VAL A 268 -0.53 -14.82 -12.81
N TYR A 269 0.71 -15.20 -12.53
CA TYR A 269 1.32 -15.23 -11.20
C TYR A 269 2.27 -14.02 -11.06
N HIS A 270 1.93 -13.05 -10.23
CA HIS A 270 2.78 -11.91 -9.90
C HIS A 270 3.50 -12.19 -8.58
N MET A 271 4.82 -12.34 -8.64
CA MET A 271 5.66 -12.71 -7.50
C MET A 271 6.58 -11.56 -7.09
N ASP A 272 6.72 -11.32 -5.79
CA ASP A 272 7.72 -10.40 -5.22
C ASP A 272 8.41 -11.00 -3.97
N PRO A 273 9.33 -11.96 -4.16
CA PRO A 273 10.16 -12.54 -3.10
C PRO A 273 11.16 -11.57 -2.44
N TYR A 274 11.08 -10.24 -2.61
CA TYR A 274 11.99 -9.27 -1.99
C TYR A 274 12.14 -9.45 -0.47
N ARG A 275 11.06 -9.84 0.22
CA ARG A 275 11.08 -10.01 1.68
C ARG A 275 11.80 -11.28 2.17
N LEU A 276 12.03 -12.28 1.31
CA LEU A 276 12.63 -13.56 1.69
C LEU A 276 14.12 -13.42 2.06
N LYS A 277 14.46 -13.83 3.28
CA LYS A 277 15.87 -13.86 3.75
C LYS A 277 16.68 -14.97 3.08
N GLN A 278 16.11 -16.17 2.98
CA GLN A 278 16.72 -17.32 2.30
C GLN A 278 16.35 -17.34 0.80
N ARG A 279 17.32 -17.65 -0.07
CA ARG A 279 17.05 -17.92 -1.49
C ARG A 279 16.45 -19.32 -1.63
N GLY A 280 15.54 -19.51 -2.59
CA GLY A 280 14.90 -20.82 -2.83
C GLY A 280 13.60 -21.06 -2.07
N LYS A 281 13.40 -20.42 -0.91
CA LYS A 281 12.25 -20.70 -0.02
C LYS A 281 10.88 -20.54 -0.69
N MET A 282 10.78 -19.72 -1.74
CA MET A 282 9.54 -19.57 -2.52
C MET A 282 9.04 -20.87 -3.17
N ALA A 283 9.88 -21.90 -3.34
CA ALA A 283 9.47 -23.24 -3.80
C ALA A 283 8.31 -23.83 -2.98
N GLU A 284 8.23 -23.47 -1.70
CA GLU A 284 7.19 -23.94 -0.78
C GLU A 284 5.94 -23.05 -0.79
N LEU A 285 5.91 -21.97 -1.59
CA LEU A 285 4.82 -20.98 -1.69
C LEU A 285 4.01 -21.08 -2.97
N VAL A 286 4.60 -21.65 -4.02
CA VAL A 286 4.00 -21.76 -5.35
C VAL A 286 4.45 -23.07 -5.95
N ASP A 287 3.51 -23.86 -6.48
CA ASP A 287 3.84 -24.95 -7.40
C ASP A 287 4.42 -24.35 -8.69
N PHE A 288 5.74 -24.28 -8.76
CA PHE A 288 6.47 -23.80 -9.92
C PHE A 288 6.38 -24.75 -11.13
N ASP A 289 6.18 -26.05 -10.90
CA ASP A 289 6.06 -27.04 -11.97
C ASP A 289 4.74 -26.90 -12.74
N SER A 290 3.67 -26.41 -12.10
CA SER A 290 2.44 -25.96 -12.76
C SER A 290 2.52 -24.49 -13.20
N ALA A 291 3.05 -23.58 -12.38
CA ALA A 291 3.08 -22.15 -12.70
C ALA A 291 3.98 -21.79 -13.90
N PHE A 292 5.06 -22.53 -14.14
CA PHE A 292 5.92 -22.41 -15.34
C PHE A 292 5.41 -23.21 -16.56
N ARG A 293 4.28 -23.91 -16.43
CA ARG A 293 3.70 -24.77 -17.48
C ARG A 293 2.40 -24.20 -18.01
N ASP A 294 1.47 -23.94 -17.09
CA ASP A 294 0.07 -23.62 -17.36
C ASP A 294 -0.25 -22.13 -17.09
N GLY A 295 0.70 -21.40 -16.48
CA GLY A 295 0.60 -20.00 -16.12
C GLY A 295 1.62 -19.10 -16.82
N ILE A 296 1.46 -17.79 -16.62
CA ILE A 296 2.43 -16.75 -16.96
C ILE A 296 3.02 -16.21 -15.66
N CYS A 297 4.33 -16.34 -15.47
CA CYS A 297 5.00 -15.86 -14.27
C CYS A 297 5.64 -14.48 -14.49
N LEU A 298 5.25 -13.50 -13.67
CA LEU A 298 5.85 -12.17 -13.58
C LEU A 298 6.62 -12.07 -12.26
N ILE A 299 7.95 -12.16 -12.32
CA ILE A 299 8.77 -12.39 -11.13
C ILE A 299 9.64 -11.17 -10.85
N GLU A 300 9.30 -10.38 -9.83
CA GLU A 300 10.18 -9.34 -9.32
C GLU A 300 11.32 -9.97 -8.50
N TRP A 301 12.55 -9.49 -8.64
CA TRP A 301 13.72 -10.01 -7.91
C TRP A 301 13.93 -11.53 -8.05
N PRO A 302 14.01 -12.07 -9.28
CA PRO A 302 14.07 -13.52 -9.53
C PRO A 302 15.32 -14.19 -8.91
N ASN A 303 16.38 -13.42 -8.63
CA ASN A 303 17.56 -13.89 -7.89
C ASN A 303 17.26 -14.34 -6.44
N ARG A 304 16.10 -13.99 -5.86
CA ARG A 304 15.60 -14.51 -4.58
C ARG A 304 15.02 -15.93 -4.70
N LEU A 305 14.61 -16.37 -5.89
CA LEU A 305 14.14 -17.75 -6.13
C LEU A 305 15.27 -18.79 -6.09
N GLY A 306 16.54 -18.38 -6.15
CA GLY A 306 17.67 -19.29 -6.15
C GLY A 306 17.85 -20.09 -7.45
N LYS A 307 19.05 -20.65 -7.64
CA LYS A 307 19.45 -21.29 -8.91
C LYS A 307 18.72 -22.60 -9.24
N SER A 308 18.07 -23.22 -8.26
CA SER A 308 17.27 -24.43 -8.45
C SER A 308 15.94 -24.17 -9.16
N LEU A 309 15.30 -23.03 -8.90
CA LEU A 309 14.04 -22.63 -9.54
C LEU A 309 14.28 -21.73 -10.77
N TYR A 310 15.24 -20.80 -10.68
CA TYR A 310 15.48 -19.78 -11.70
C TYR A 310 16.96 -19.76 -12.12
N ASN A 311 17.20 -20.15 -13.38
CA ASN A 311 18.53 -20.23 -13.97
C ASN A 311 18.46 -20.01 -15.50
N GLU A 312 19.55 -20.27 -16.22
CA GLU A 312 19.68 -20.03 -17.67
C GLU A 312 18.90 -21.02 -18.54
N GLU A 313 18.49 -22.15 -17.97
CA GLU A 313 17.70 -23.19 -18.64
C GLU A 313 16.19 -23.07 -18.37
N THR A 314 15.76 -22.20 -17.44
CA THR A 314 14.33 -21.95 -17.13
C THR A 314 13.56 -21.64 -18.42
N PRO A 315 12.59 -22.49 -18.84
CA PRO A 315 11.93 -22.36 -20.13
C PRO A 315 11.06 -21.11 -20.21
N GLY A 316 10.86 -20.58 -21.42
CA GLY A 316 9.98 -19.43 -21.64
C GLY A 316 10.49 -18.11 -21.05
N ARG A 317 11.74 -18.07 -20.56
CA ARG A 317 12.30 -16.93 -19.83
C ARG A 317 12.56 -15.71 -20.73
N LEU A 318 12.07 -14.56 -20.28
CA LEU A 318 12.46 -13.24 -20.73
C LEU A 318 12.97 -12.46 -19.52
N GLU A 319 14.25 -12.13 -19.50
CA GLU A 319 14.81 -11.26 -18.47
C GLU A 319 14.66 -9.79 -18.88
N VAL A 320 14.06 -8.99 -18.00
CA VAL A 320 13.87 -7.54 -18.17
C VAL A 320 14.62 -6.83 -17.05
N MET A 321 15.87 -6.47 -17.30
CA MET A 321 16.71 -5.76 -16.34
C MET A 321 16.53 -4.25 -16.47
N LEU A 322 16.14 -3.60 -15.37
CA LEU A 322 15.90 -2.17 -15.29
C LEU A 322 17.08 -1.46 -14.61
N GLU A 323 17.77 -0.62 -15.38
CA GLU A 323 18.91 0.17 -14.94
C GLU A 323 18.55 1.67 -14.87
N GLY A 324 18.99 2.36 -13.82
CA GLY A 324 18.75 3.80 -13.64
C GLY A 324 17.48 4.15 -12.86
N THR A 325 17.35 5.44 -12.52
CA THR A 325 16.52 5.88 -11.39
C THR A 325 15.53 6.98 -11.78
N GLY A 326 14.23 6.66 -11.69
CA GLY A 326 13.18 7.67 -11.65
C GLY A 326 12.88 8.09 -10.20
N PRO A 327 12.70 9.40 -9.89
CA PRO A 327 12.45 10.51 -10.83
C PRO A 327 13.53 11.62 -10.79
N GLY A 328 14.54 11.56 -11.66
CA GLY A 328 15.60 12.60 -11.75
C GLY A 328 15.72 13.36 -13.07
N GLY A 329 15.06 12.91 -14.15
CA GLY A 329 15.10 13.56 -15.47
C GLY A 329 15.96 12.86 -16.54
N GLN A 330 16.73 11.83 -16.19
CA GLN A 330 17.52 11.02 -17.15
C GLN A 330 16.89 9.67 -17.54
N GLY A 331 15.56 9.50 -17.37
CA GLY A 331 14.86 8.26 -17.75
C GLY A 331 15.34 7.00 -17.01
N ARG A 332 15.18 5.84 -17.65
CA ARG A 332 15.78 4.54 -17.27
C ARG A 332 16.01 3.68 -18.51
N ARG A 333 16.88 2.68 -18.42
CA ARG A 333 17.09 1.66 -19.46
C ARG A 333 16.39 0.36 -19.07
N ALA A 334 15.80 -0.32 -20.05
CA ALA A 334 15.35 -1.70 -19.93
C ALA A 334 16.14 -2.56 -20.91
N ARG A 335 16.94 -3.50 -20.40
CA ARG A 335 17.58 -4.56 -21.16
C ARG A 335 16.64 -5.75 -21.20
N LEU A 336 16.17 -6.14 -22.38
CA LEU A 336 15.33 -7.31 -22.59
C LEU A 336 16.18 -8.40 -23.23
N ARG A 337 16.45 -9.47 -22.50
CA ARG A 337 17.24 -10.62 -22.96
C ARG A 337 16.37 -11.87 -22.97
N ALA A 338 16.20 -12.47 -24.14
CA ALA A 338 15.55 -13.76 -24.26
C ALA A 338 16.53 -14.87 -23.89
N THR A 339 16.08 -15.85 -23.10
CA THR A 339 16.88 -17.01 -22.67
C THR A 339 15.96 -18.23 -22.63
N ALA A 340 16.37 -19.36 -23.21
CA ALA A 340 15.55 -20.57 -23.28
C ALA A 340 14.10 -20.39 -23.82
N SER A 341 13.87 -19.37 -24.67
CA SER A 341 12.56 -19.13 -25.31
C SER A 341 12.69 -18.70 -26.76
N LYS A 342 12.45 -19.64 -27.70
CA LYS A 342 12.44 -19.38 -29.15
C LYS A 342 11.49 -18.23 -29.54
N ARG A 343 10.38 -18.05 -28.81
CA ARG A 343 9.39 -16.99 -29.05
C ARG A 343 9.94 -15.62 -28.65
N TRP A 344 10.54 -15.49 -27.47
CA TRP A 344 11.16 -14.22 -27.07
C TRP A 344 12.39 -13.89 -27.92
N SER A 345 13.23 -14.87 -28.28
CA SER A 345 14.34 -14.69 -29.23
C SER A 345 13.83 -14.18 -30.58
N THR A 346 12.74 -14.77 -31.11
CA THR A 346 12.11 -14.31 -32.36
C THR A 346 11.59 -12.89 -32.23
N ALA A 347 10.88 -12.56 -31.14
CA ALA A 347 10.35 -11.22 -30.92
C ALA A 347 11.47 -10.16 -30.83
N VAL A 348 12.51 -10.43 -30.05
CA VAL A 348 13.68 -9.54 -29.90
C VAL A 348 14.38 -9.33 -31.25
N ARG A 349 14.66 -10.40 -32.01
CA ARG A 349 15.27 -10.29 -33.35
C ARG A 349 14.41 -9.48 -34.32
N VAL A 350 13.08 -9.63 -34.28
CA VAL A 350 12.16 -8.82 -35.11
C VAL A 350 12.20 -7.34 -34.72
N TRP A 351 12.26 -7.02 -33.42
CA TRP A 351 12.36 -5.64 -32.95
C TRP A 351 13.71 -5.00 -33.34
N LEU A 352 14.81 -5.73 -33.17
CA LEU A 352 16.14 -5.32 -33.58
C LEU A 352 16.22 -5.06 -35.10
N ALA A 353 15.72 -6.00 -35.91
CA ALA A 353 15.67 -5.86 -37.37
C ALA A 353 14.76 -4.70 -37.84
N ALA A 354 13.71 -4.37 -37.08
CA ALA A 354 12.84 -3.23 -37.34
C ALA A 354 13.42 -1.88 -36.85
N GLY A 355 14.51 -1.89 -36.07
CA GLY A 355 15.09 -0.69 -35.44
C GLY A 355 14.17 -0.01 -34.42
N ARG A 356 13.05 -0.63 -34.04
CA ARG A 356 12.05 -0.07 -33.12
C ARG A 356 11.20 -1.16 -32.46
N MET A 357 10.75 -0.89 -31.23
CA MET A 357 9.65 -1.65 -30.63
C MET A 357 8.36 -1.48 -31.44
N PRO A 358 7.43 -2.45 -31.41
CA PRO A 358 6.16 -2.33 -32.11
C PRO A 358 5.33 -1.17 -31.56
N ASP A 359 4.67 -0.45 -32.47
CA ASP A 359 3.65 0.51 -32.07
C ASP A 359 2.51 -0.26 -31.41
N LEU A 360 2.16 0.08 -30.17
CA LEU A 360 0.92 -0.39 -29.57
C LEU A 360 -0.23 0.31 -30.32
N PRO A 361 -1.10 -0.39 -31.09
CA PRO A 361 -2.32 0.22 -31.56
C PRO A 361 -3.09 0.82 -30.37
N PRO A 362 -3.72 1.99 -30.55
CA PRO A 362 -4.36 2.72 -29.47
C PRO A 362 -5.37 1.84 -28.75
N LEU A 363 -5.60 2.12 -27.46
CA LEU A 363 -6.61 1.43 -26.67
C LEU A 363 -7.97 1.58 -27.37
N LEU A 364 -8.40 0.55 -28.09
CA LEU A 364 -9.65 0.56 -28.81
C LEU A 364 -10.77 0.86 -27.81
N PRO A 365 -11.61 1.89 -28.06
CA PRO A 365 -12.85 2.01 -27.31
C PRO A 365 -13.63 0.73 -27.59
N SER A 366 -13.84 -0.09 -26.54
CA SER A 366 -14.57 -1.35 -26.62
C SER A 366 -15.88 -1.08 -27.35
N SER A 367 -16.11 -1.78 -28.47
CA SER A 367 -17.28 -1.51 -29.31
C SER A 367 -18.56 -1.63 -28.48
N ALA A 368 -19.36 -0.58 -28.50
CA ALA A 368 -20.49 -0.42 -27.60
C ALA A 368 -21.61 -1.41 -27.94
N ARG A 369 -21.53 -2.61 -27.36
CA ARG A 369 -22.73 -3.40 -27.10
C ARG A 369 -23.53 -2.64 -26.06
N THR A 370 -24.63 -2.03 -26.49
CA THR A 370 -25.68 -1.50 -25.64
C THR A 370 -26.32 -2.65 -24.86
N MET A 371 -25.68 -3.03 -23.76
CA MET A 371 -26.44 -3.50 -22.60
C MET A 371 -27.52 -2.46 -22.32
N GLY A 372 -28.74 -2.91 -22.03
CA GLY A 372 -29.83 -2.01 -21.65
C GLY A 372 -29.49 -1.21 -20.38
N PRO A 373 -30.34 -0.25 -19.99
CA PRO A 373 -30.18 0.42 -18.72
C PRO A 373 -30.02 -0.61 -17.58
N PRO A 374 -29.24 -0.30 -16.52
CA PRO A 374 -29.17 -1.17 -15.35
C PRO A 374 -30.59 -1.45 -14.86
N ARG A 375 -30.85 -2.67 -14.39
CA ARG A 375 -32.18 -3.02 -13.84
C ARG A 375 -32.42 -2.21 -12.56
N THR A 376 -32.99 -1.01 -12.71
CA THR A 376 -33.64 -0.22 -11.68
C THR A 376 -34.91 -0.95 -11.28
N GLY A 377 -34.71 -2.04 -10.53
CA GLY A 377 -35.60 -3.20 -10.49
C GLY A 377 -34.87 -4.46 -9.99
N ALA A 378 -33.91 -4.30 -9.10
CA ALA A 378 -33.97 -5.13 -7.90
C ALA A 378 -35.11 -4.55 -7.07
N GLU A 379 -36.18 -5.32 -6.90
CA GLU A 379 -37.15 -5.00 -5.85
C GLU A 379 -36.38 -4.97 -4.53
N GLN A 380 -36.58 -3.92 -3.73
CA GLN A 380 -36.20 -4.00 -2.32
C GLN A 380 -37.10 -5.05 -1.70
N ALA A 381 -36.60 -6.29 -1.63
CA ALA A 381 -37.27 -7.38 -0.95
C ALA A 381 -37.49 -6.94 0.50
N SER A 382 -38.72 -6.55 0.81
CA SER A 382 -39.13 -6.00 2.09
C SER A 382 -39.28 -7.11 3.12
N TRP A 383 -38.14 -7.76 3.42
CA TRP A 383 -37.98 -8.62 4.57
C TRP A 383 -38.47 -7.89 5.83
N PRO A 384 -39.15 -8.58 6.75
CA PRO A 384 -39.72 -7.94 7.93
C PRO A 384 -38.60 -7.24 8.73
N PRO A 385 -38.83 -6.00 9.21
CA PRO A 385 -37.82 -5.25 9.93
C PRO A 385 -37.41 -6.00 11.19
N LEU A 386 -36.10 -6.09 11.43
CA LEU A 386 -35.51 -6.80 12.57
C LEU A 386 -36.07 -6.24 13.89
N HIS A 387 -36.95 -7.01 14.53
CA HIS A 387 -37.65 -6.59 15.74
C HIS A 387 -36.78 -6.76 16.99
N GLY A 388 -36.79 -5.76 17.88
CA GLY A 388 -36.09 -5.80 19.17
C GLY A 388 -35.45 -4.45 19.52
N ILE A 389 -35.03 -4.29 20.77
CA ILE A 389 -34.23 -3.12 21.18
C ILE A 389 -32.78 -3.38 20.74
N PRO A 390 -32.04 -2.41 20.18
CA PRO A 390 -30.66 -2.64 19.74
C PRO A 390 -29.73 -3.16 20.85
N ALA A 391 -29.95 -2.77 22.12
CA ALA A 391 -29.19 -3.31 23.26
C ALA A 391 -29.38 -4.82 23.49
N ASP A 392 -30.46 -5.42 23.00
CA ASP A 392 -30.76 -6.86 23.11
C ASP A 392 -30.17 -7.66 21.94
N TRP A 393 -29.96 -7.04 20.77
CA TRP A 393 -29.38 -7.70 19.60
C TRP A 393 -27.99 -8.27 19.92
N ARG A 394 -27.65 -9.42 19.35
CA ARG A 394 -26.29 -10.02 19.42
C ARG A 394 -25.81 -10.29 18.00
N VAL A 395 -24.71 -9.68 17.59
CA VAL A 395 -24.19 -9.80 16.22
C VAL A 395 -22.78 -10.36 16.25
N LEU A 396 -22.58 -11.48 15.57
CA LEU A 396 -21.29 -12.15 15.40
C LEU A 396 -20.60 -11.58 14.16
N GLY A 397 -19.40 -11.03 14.30
CA GLY A 397 -18.52 -10.64 13.19
C GLY A 397 -17.39 -11.65 13.00
N ILE A 398 -17.04 -11.96 11.75
CA ILE A 398 -15.95 -12.89 11.37
C ILE A 398 -15.02 -12.22 10.34
N GLU A 399 -13.73 -12.15 10.65
CA GLU A 399 -12.65 -11.64 9.78
C GLU A 399 -11.64 -12.75 9.45
N THR A 400 -11.32 -12.89 8.16
CA THR A 400 -10.41 -13.88 7.54
C THR A 400 -9.79 -13.37 6.22
N SER A 401 -9.63 -12.05 6.04
CA SER A 401 -9.19 -11.45 4.78
C SER A 401 -7.71 -11.69 4.42
N CYS A 402 -6.84 -11.88 5.41
CA CYS A 402 -5.38 -11.89 5.21
C CYS A 402 -4.64 -12.91 6.11
N ASP A 403 -4.19 -12.50 7.30
CA ASP A 403 -3.31 -13.30 8.19
C ASP A 403 -3.74 -13.30 9.68
N ASP A 404 -4.95 -12.82 9.96
CA ASP A 404 -5.56 -12.82 11.30
C ASP A 404 -6.91 -13.53 11.27
N THR A 405 -7.10 -14.58 12.06
CA THR A 405 -8.40 -15.27 12.22
C THR A 405 -9.12 -14.64 13.40
N ALA A 406 -10.16 -13.84 13.16
CA ALA A 406 -10.82 -13.11 14.25
C ALA A 406 -12.34 -13.25 14.25
N ALA A 407 -12.92 -13.31 15.45
CA ALA A 407 -14.36 -13.25 15.66
C ALA A 407 -14.72 -12.42 16.90
N ALA A 408 -15.84 -11.71 16.84
CA ALA A 408 -16.31 -10.87 17.94
C ALA A 408 -17.84 -10.93 18.02
N VAL A 409 -18.38 -10.83 19.24
CA VAL A 409 -19.82 -10.64 19.45
C VAL A 409 -20.05 -9.26 20.04
N LEU A 410 -20.86 -8.45 19.36
CA LEU A 410 -21.27 -7.12 19.80
C LEU A 410 -22.77 -7.09 20.09
N THR A 411 -23.17 -6.16 20.95
CA THR A 411 -24.57 -5.73 21.06
C THR A 411 -24.93 -4.77 19.93
N GLY A 412 -26.23 -4.62 19.63
CA GLY A 412 -26.69 -3.63 18.65
C GLY A 412 -26.54 -2.17 19.11
N ASP A 413 -26.37 -1.90 20.41
CA ASP A 413 -25.92 -0.60 20.94
C ASP A 413 -24.38 -0.46 21.00
N GLY A 414 -23.62 -1.42 20.45
CA GLY A 414 -22.18 -1.27 20.17
C GLY A 414 -21.23 -1.71 21.28
N ARG A 415 -21.74 -2.26 22.39
CA ARG A 415 -20.91 -2.85 23.43
C ARG A 415 -20.26 -4.14 22.92
N VAL A 416 -18.93 -4.19 22.95
CA VAL A 416 -18.17 -5.41 22.70
C VAL A 416 -18.39 -6.38 23.86
N LEU A 417 -18.95 -7.56 23.58
CA LEU A 417 -19.10 -8.66 24.54
C LEU A 417 -17.91 -9.62 24.46
N SER A 418 -17.37 -9.83 23.26
CA SER A 418 -16.13 -10.58 23.04
C SER A 418 -15.37 -10.08 21.82
N ASN A 419 -14.05 -10.26 21.84
CA ASN A 419 -13.18 -10.16 20.68
C ASN A 419 -12.11 -11.25 20.83
N VAL A 420 -11.99 -12.14 19.84
CA VAL A 420 -11.05 -13.25 19.83
C VAL A 420 -10.24 -13.18 18.54
N LEU A 421 -8.93 -13.32 18.67
CA LEU A 421 -7.95 -13.20 17.59
C LEU A 421 -6.95 -14.35 17.70
N ALA A 422 -6.87 -15.19 16.66
CA ALA A 422 -5.78 -16.12 16.42
C ALA A 422 -4.92 -15.57 15.27
N SER A 423 -3.87 -14.84 15.64
CA SER A 423 -2.96 -14.19 14.70
C SER A 423 -1.91 -15.15 14.16
N GLN A 424 -1.62 -15.06 12.87
CA GLN A 424 -0.66 -15.94 12.17
C GLN A 424 0.74 -15.30 12.06
N ALA A 425 1.00 -14.21 12.78
CA ALA A 425 2.25 -13.43 12.68
C ALA A 425 3.53 -14.27 12.89
N GLU A 426 3.50 -15.30 13.74
CA GLU A 426 4.63 -16.23 13.92
C GLU A 426 4.79 -17.16 12.71
N ILE A 427 3.69 -17.66 12.14
CA ILE A 427 3.66 -18.54 10.95
C ILE A 427 4.30 -17.82 9.76
N HIS A 428 3.95 -16.55 9.56
CA HIS A 428 4.47 -15.71 8.46
C HIS A 428 5.82 -15.04 8.78
N GLY A 429 6.27 -15.10 10.03
CA GLY A 429 7.52 -14.49 10.49
C GLY A 429 8.76 -15.03 9.75
N GLU A 430 8.82 -16.34 9.49
CA GLU A 430 9.91 -16.95 8.70
C GLU A 430 9.91 -16.57 7.22
N TRP A 431 8.73 -16.21 6.70
CA TRP A 431 8.49 -15.80 5.32
C TRP A 431 8.75 -14.29 5.14
N GLY A 432 8.64 -13.54 6.23
CA GLY A 432 8.72 -12.09 6.24
C GLY A 432 7.51 -11.40 5.59
N GLY A 433 6.47 -12.15 5.26
CA GLY A 433 5.26 -11.80 4.53
C GLY A 433 4.34 -13.02 4.46
N VAL A 434 3.08 -12.84 4.14
CA VAL A 434 2.04 -13.87 4.22
C VAL A 434 2.24 -14.96 3.17
N LYS A 435 2.21 -16.23 3.61
CA LYS A 435 2.09 -17.42 2.76
C LYS A 435 0.60 -17.74 2.56
N PRO A 436 -0.01 -17.54 1.37
CA PRO A 436 -1.46 -17.65 1.20
C PRO A 436 -2.06 -19.01 1.60
N ASP A 437 -1.40 -20.12 1.24
CA ASP A 437 -1.92 -21.46 1.53
C ASP A 437 -1.82 -21.81 3.02
N ALA A 438 -0.77 -21.36 3.70
CA ALA A 438 -0.63 -21.52 5.14
C ALA A 438 -1.56 -20.59 5.91
N ALA A 439 -1.86 -19.40 5.37
CA ALA A 439 -2.89 -18.53 5.93
C ALA A 439 -4.28 -19.17 5.82
N GLN A 440 -4.60 -19.76 4.66
CA GLN A 440 -5.83 -20.54 4.50
C GLN A 440 -5.89 -21.72 5.47
N ALA A 441 -4.82 -22.52 5.57
CA ALA A 441 -4.76 -23.66 6.48
C ALA A 441 -4.95 -23.23 7.95
N ALA A 442 -4.21 -22.20 8.38
CA ALA A 442 -4.33 -21.66 9.73
C ALA A 442 -5.74 -21.08 10.00
N HIS A 443 -6.41 -20.46 9.02
CA HIS A 443 -7.82 -20.10 9.16
C HIS A 443 -8.71 -21.35 9.33
N GLN A 444 -8.53 -22.40 8.51
CA GLN A 444 -9.32 -23.64 8.63
C GLN A 444 -9.15 -24.33 9.98
N GLU A 445 -7.92 -24.36 10.51
CA GLU A 445 -7.60 -24.93 11.83
C GLU A 445 -8.18 -24.10 12.99
N ASN A 446 -8.22 -22.77 12.87
CA ASN A 446 -8.60 -21.88 13.97
C ASN A 446 -10.06 -21.39 13.93
N ILE A 447 -10.74 -21.39 12.78
CA ILE A 447 -12.04 -20.71 12.62
C ILE A 447 -13.13 -21.24 13.56
N ASP A 448 -13.17 -22.56 13.78
CA ASP A 448 -14.11 -23.17 14.73
C ASP A 448 -13.79 -22.75 16.17
N HIS A 449 -12.53 -22.87 16.58
CA HIS A 449 -12.09 -22.47 17.92
C HIS A 449 -12.31 -20.99 18.22
N VAL A 450 -12.02 -20.11 17.25
CA VAL A 450 -12.13 -18.65 17.37
C VAL A 450 -13.60 -18.23 17.50
N VAL A 451 -14.51 -18.79 16.69
CA VAL A 451 -15.95 -18.50 16.79
C VAL A 451 -16.55 -19.07 18.08
N ASP A 452 -16.23 -20.32 18.43
CA ASP A 452 -16.73 -20.95 19.65
C ASP A 452 -16.17 -20.26 20.91
N ALA A 453 -14.96 -19.69 20.85
CA ALA A 453 -14.43 -18.83 21.91
C ALA A 453 -15.14 -17.47 21.95
N ALA A 454 -15.42 -16.83 20.81
CA ALA A 454 -16.14 -15.55 20.79
C ALA A 454 -17.55 -15.68 21.38
N LEU A 455 -18.28 -16.75 21.04
CA LEU A 455 -19.61 -17.05 21.62
C LEU A 455 -19.54 -17.32 23.13
N ARG A 456 -18.63 -18.21 23.57
CA ARG A 456 -18.44 -18.53 24.99
C ARG A 456 -17.99 -17.34 25.83
N HIS A 457 -17.10 -16.49 25.33
CA HIS A 457 -16.63 -15.29 26.03
C HIS A 457 -17.73 -14.22 26.14
N ALA A 458 -18.64 -14.15 25.16
CA ALA A 458 -19.80 -13.27 25.23
C ALA A 458 -20.93 -13.79 26.14
N GLY A 459 -20.94 -15.09 26.46
CA GLY A 459 -22.01 -15.75 27.20
C GLY A 459 -23.30 -15.94 26.38
N VAL A 460 -23.16 -16.17 25.07
CA VAL A 460 -24.24 -16.12 24.07
C VAL A 460 -24.21 -17.42 23.25
N ASN A 461 -25.35 -18.07 23.05
CA ASN A 461 -25.45 -19.22 22.15
C ASN A 461 -25.66 -18.74 20.71
N ALA A 462 -25.33 -19.57 19.72
CA ALA A 462 -25.52 -19.21 18.31
C ALA A 462 -27.00 -19.03 17.91
N GLU A 463 -27.94 -19.58 18.70
CA GLU A 463 -29.38 -19.39 18.56
C GLU A 463 -29.91 -18.07 19.17
N ASP A 464 -29.13 -17.41 20.04
CA ASP A 464 -29.46 -16.10 20.61
C ASP A 464 -28.96 -14.92 19.73
N LEU A 465 -28.42 -15.20 18.55
CA LEU A 465 -27.91 -14.19 17.61
C LEU A 465 -29.04 -13.52 16.83
N MET A 466 -28.86 -12.23 16.52
CA MET A 466 -29.74 -11.45 15.64
C MET A 466 -29.27 -11.45 14.18
N GLY A 467 -28.01 -11.84 13.92
CA GLY A 467 -27.42 -11.90 12.59
C GLY A 467 -25.91 -12.16 12.63
N ILE A 468 -25.34 -12.50 11.48
CA ILE A 468 -23.91 -12.80 11.32
C ILE A 468 -23.31 -11.93 10.22
N ALA A 469 -22.23 -11.23 10.53
CA ALA A 469 -21.45 -10.42 9.61
C ALA A 469 -20.14 -11.12 9.27
N ALA A 470 -19.75 -11.13 8.00
CA ALA A 470 -18.49 -11.71 7.55
C ALA A 470 -17.82 -10.82 6.50
N THR A 471 -16.50 -10.70 6.59
CA THR A 471 -15.73 -9.99 5.56
C THR A 471 -15.74 -10.78 4.25
N VAL A 472 -16.46 -10.26 3.26
CA VAL A 472 -16.57 -10.83 1.90
C VAL A 472 -15.46 -10.32 0.98
N GLY A 473 -14.80 -9.22 1.33
CA GLY A 473 -13.56 -8.74 0.70
C GLY A 473 -13.35 -7.23 0.81
N PRO A 474 -12.30 -6.64 0.20
CA PRO A 474 -11.18 -7.32 -0.47
C PRO A 474 -10.33 -8.18 0.48
N GLY A 475 -9.51 -9.06 -0.09
CA GLY A 475 -8.67 -10.00 0.68
C GLY A 475 -8.17 -11.18 -0.16
N LEU A 476 -7.48 -12.13 0.47
CA LEU A 476 -7.06 -13.39 -0.14
C LEU A 476 -8.28 -14.30 -0.36
N SER A 477 -8.61 -14.60 -1.62
CA SER A 477 -9.80 -15.39 -2.01
C SER A 477 -9.99 -16.68 -1.20
N LEU A 478 -8.90 -17.44 -1.06
CA LEU A 478 -8.88 -18.72 -0.34
C LEU A 478 -9.13 -18.58 1.16
N CYS A 479 -8.76 -17.45 1.75
CA CYS A 479 -8.91 -17.14 3.18
C CYS A 479 -10.32 -16.62 3.47
N LEU A 480 -10.80 -15.65 2.68
CA LEU A 480 -12.17 -15.11 2.73
C LEU A 480 -13.24 -16.23 2.69
N GLN A 481 -13.02 -17.25 1.85
CA GLN A 481 -13.91 -18.39 1.75
C GLN A 481 -14.06 -19.17 3.06
N VAL A 482 -13.05 -19.19 3.95
CA VAL A 482 -13.13 -19.91 5.23
C VAL A 482 -14.11 -19.21 6.17
N GLY A 483 -13.93 -17.91 6.40
CA GLY A 483 -14.84 -17.12 7.24
C GLY A 483 -16.26 -17.08 6.69
N CYS A 484 -16.41 -16.89 5.37
CA CYS A 484 -17.73 -16.84 4.74
C CYS A 484 -18.45 -18.21 4.76
N ARG A 485 -17.75 -19.35 4.57
CA ARG A 485 -18.34 -20.68 4.76
C ARG A 485 -18.79 -20.92 6.20
N LYS A 486 -17.99 -20.54 7.20
CA LYS A 486 -18.38 -20.65 8.63
C LYS A 486 -19.62 -19.79 8.92
N ALA A 487 -19.64 -18.55 8.46
CA ALA A 487 -20.77 -17.63 8.64
C ALA A 487 -22.06 -18.20 8.03
N LEU A 488 -22.02 -18.64 6.76
CA LEU A 488 -23.16 -19.23 6.06
C LEU A 488 -23.62 -20.55 6.70
N SER A 489 -22.70 -21.37 7.23
CA SER A 489 -23.03 -22.62 7.92
C SER A 489 -23.82 -22.38 9.22
N ILE A 490 -23.40 -21.43 10.04
CA ILE A 490 -24.12 -21.04 11.27
C ILE A 490 -25.46 -20.40 10.88
N ALA A 491 -25.46 -19.48 9.90
CA ALA A 491 -26.66 -18.79 9.45
C ALA A 491 -27.72 -19.75 8.88
N ALA A 492 -27.30 -20.76 8.10
CA ALA A 492 -28.18 -21.82 7.61
C ALA A 492 -28.78 -22.61 8.77
N LYS A 493 -27.94 -23.08 9.71
CA LYS A 493 -28.37 -23.91 10.84
C LYS A 493 -29.39 -23.22 11.74
N TYR A 494 -29.14 -21.96 12.11
CA TYR A 494 -29.97 -21.20 13.06
C TYR A 494 -30.94 -20.22 12.40
N GLN A 495 -31.03 -20.21 11.06
CA GLN A 495 -31.88 -19.33 10.26
C GLN A 495 -31.68 -17.83 10.55
N LEU A 496 -30.42 -17.40 10.56
CA LEU A 496 -29.99 -16.03 10.86
C LEU A 496 -29.73 -15.22 9.58
N PRO A 497 -30.02 -13.91 9.55
CA PRO A 497 -29.65 -13.05 8.43
C PRO A 497 -28.12 -12.87 8.35
N VAL A 498 -27.62 -12.64 7.14
CA VAL A 498 -26.18 -12.55 6.84
C VAL A 498 -25.83 -11.14 6.35
N VAL A 499 -24.72 -10.58 6.80
CA VAL A 499 -24.20 -9.30 6.33
C VAL A 499 -22.88 -9.48 5.62
N ALA A 500 -22.86 -9.24 4.31
CA ALA A 500 -21.63 -9.06 3.55
C ALA A 500 -20.93 -7.75 3.98
N VAL A 501 -19.77 -7.88 4.63
CA VAL A 501 -18.96 -6.73 5.06
C VAL A 501 -17.81 -6.48 4.09
N HIS A 502 -17.63 -5.20 3.73
CA HIS A 502 -16.48 -4.74 2.99
C HIS A 502 -15.34 -4.42 3.97
N HIS A 503 -14.20 -5.10 3.86
CA HIS A 503 -13.06 -4.99 4.79
C HIS A 503 -12.61 -3.54 5.06
N MET A 504 -12.40 -2.74 4.00
CA MET A 504 -12.01 -1.32 4.14
C MET A 504 -13.12 -0.42 4.72
N GLU A 505 -14.38 -0.83 4.63
CA GLU A 505 -15.50 -0.13 5.26
C GLU A 505 -15.52 -0.45 6.76
N ALA A 506 -15.22 -1.70 7.16
CA ALA A 506 -15.10 -2.08 8.56
C ALA A 506 -14.00 -1.28 9.28
N HIS A 507 -12.81 -1.17 8.69
CA HIS A 507 -11.74 -0.27 9.16
C HIS A 507 -12.20 1.19 9.36
N ALA A 508 -13.19 1.66 8.58
CA ALA A 508 -13.76 2.99 8.75
C ALA A 508 -14.86 3.03 9.84
N MET A 509 -15.81 2.08 9.81
CA MET A 509 -16.97 2.06 10.71
C MET A 509 -16.57 1.82 12.17
N VAL A 510 -15.43 1.17 12.45
CA VAL A 510 -14.98 0.92 13.83
C VAL A 510 -14.76 2.21 14.65
N THR A 511 -14.58 3.36 14.01
CA THR A 511 -14.56 4.69 14.68
C THR A 511 -15.93 5.23 15.08
N ARG A 512 -17.01 4.61 14.58
CA ARG A 512 -18.40 4.91 14.94
C ARG A 512 -18.90 4.10 16.14
N LEU A 513 -18.07 3.21 16.70
CA LEU A 513 -18.36 2.53 17.96
C LEU A 513 -18.58 3.53 19.09
N PRO A 514 -19.65 3.39 19.89
CA PRO A 514 -19.83 4.13 21.13
C PRO A 514 -18.66 3.97 22.11
N ASP A 515 -18.42 5.00 22.92
CA ASP A 515 -17.32 5.05 23.87
C ASP A 515 -17.47 3.95 24.94
N PRO A 516 -16.50 3.02 25.11
CA PRO A 516 -16.63 1.87 26.00
C PRO A 516 -16.70 2.20 27.50
N ALA A 517 -16.36 3.42 27.92
CA ALA A 517 -16.31 3.83 29.33
C ALA A 517 -17.56 4.61 29.77
N THR A 518 -18.21 5.30 28.84
CA THR A 518 -19.35 6.19 29.09
C THR A 518 -20.64 5.73 28.42
N GLY A 519 -20.56 4.85 27.41
CA GLY A 519 -21.70 4.45 26.57
C GLY A 519 -22.20 5.56 25.64
N ALA A 520 -21.47 6.69 25.52
CA ALA A 520 -21.83 7.77 24.63
C ALA A 520 -21.74 7.33 23.15
N PRO A 521 -22.72 7.65 22.29
CA PRO A 521 -22.60 7.42 20.85
C PRO A 521 -21.34 8.09 20.29
N SER A 522 -20.68 7.48 19.30
CA SER A 522 -19.52 8.11 18.65
C SER A 522 -19.89 9.49 18.09
N ALA A 523 -18.99 10.45 18.25
CA ALA A 523 -19.09 11.78 17.66
C ALA A 523 -19.16 11.72 16.12
N VAL A 524 -18.53 10.70 15.50
CA VAL A 524 -18.41 10.56 14.04
C VAL A 524 -19.79 10.44 13.38
N GLN A 525 -20.28 11.57 12.87
CA GLN A 525 -21.46 11.65 12.01
C GLN A 525 -21.03 11.71 10.54
N PHE A 526 -21.87 11.17 9.65
CA PHE A 526 -21.73 11.35 8.21
C PHE A 526 -22.43 12.65 7.78
N PRO A 527 -21.91 13.36 6.75
CA PRO A 527 -20.75 12.99 5.94
C PRO A 527 -19.40 13.19 6.66
N ALA A 528 -18.44 12.30 6.35
CA ALA A 528 -17.10 12.29 6.95
C ALA A 528 -16.01 12.06 5.89
N LEU A 529 -14.84 12.71 6.06
CA LEU A 529 -13.65 12.43 5.27
C LEU A 529 -12.82 11.33 5.96
N ILE A 530 -12.54 10.25 5.25
CA ILE A 530 -11.92 9.03 5.81
C ILE A 530 -10.60 8.73 5.08
N LEU A 531 -9.50 8.67 5.85
CA LEU A 531 -8.18 8.27 5.39
C LEU A 531 -7.87 6.85 5.87
N LEU A 532 -7.63 5.94 4.93
CA LEU A 532 -7.35 4.52 5.19
C LEU A 532 -5.89 4.23 4.84
N VAL A 533 -5.04 4.03 5.86
CA VAL A 533 -3.58 3.94 5.74
C VAL A 533 -3.03 2.72 6.50
N SER A 534 -2.71 1.66 5.76
CA SER A 534 -2.16 0.41 6.28
C SER A 534 -0.94 -0.05 5.48
N GLY A 535 -0.45 -1.27 5.73
CA GLY A 535 0.59 -1.89 4.89
C GLY A 535 0.13 -2.11 3.44
N GLY A 536 -1.14 -2.45 3.20
CA GLY A 536 -1.69 -2.69 1.86
C GLY A 536 -2.37 -1.47 1.21
N HIS A 537 -2.83 -0.50 2.00
CA HIS A 537 -3.76 0.53 1.54
C HIS A 537 -3.31 1.96 1.86
N ASN A 538 -3.58 2.89 0.94
CA ASN A 538 -3.46 4.34 1.15
C ASN A 538 -4.56 5.04 0.35
N MET A 539 -5.78 5.04 0.87
CA MET A 539 -6.98 5.55 0.19
C MET A 539 -7.59 6.72 0.96
N LEU A 540 -8.17 7.68 0.25
CA LEU A 540 -8.86 8.84 0.82
C LEU A 540 -10.28 8.91 0.25
N VAL A 541 -11.27 8.82 1.14
CA VAL A 541 -12.67 8.53 0.81
C VAL A 541 -13.59 9.52 1.53
N LEU A 542 -14.44 10.21 0.79
CA LEU A 542 -15.58 10.91 1.37
C LEU A 542 -16.74 9.91 1.52
N THR A 543 -17.26 9.76 2.73
CA THR A 543 -18.40 8.87 3.01
C THR A 543 -19.59 9.71 3.43
N ARG A 544 -20.73 9.58 2.74
CA ARG A 544 -21.97 10.33 3.04
C ARG A 544 -23.02 9.52 3.78
N ALA A 545 -23.00 8.21 3.59
CA ALA A 545 -23.78 7.21 4.32
C ALA A 545 -23.02 5.89 4.28
N LEU A 546 -23.44 4.90 5.08
CA LEU A 546 -22.88 3.56 5.01
C LEU A 546 -23.19 2.95 3.62
N GLY A 547 -22.17 2.49 2.91
CA GLY A 547 -22.24 2.11 1.48
C GLY A 547 -22.16 3.26 0.45
N ASP A 548 -22.33 4.54 0.83
CA ASP A 548 -22.10 5.69 -0.07
C ASP A 548 -20.70 6.29 0.15
N HIS A 549 -19.76 5.78 -0.65
CA HIS A 549 -18.35 6.12 -0.61
C HIS A 549 -17.88 6.72 -1.95
N THR A 550 -17.30 7.91 -1.89
CA THR A 550 -16.59 8.56 -3.00
C THR A 550 -15.08 8.54 -2.74
N ILE A 551 -14.33 7.72 -3.47
CA ILE A 551 -12.87 7.66 -3.42
C ILE A 551 -12.31 8.92 -4.09
N LEU A 552 -11.88 9.89 -3.28
CA LEU A 552 -11.28 11.15 -3.73
C LEU A 552 -9.84 10.95 -4.24
N GLY A 553 -9.15 9.92 -3.74
CA GLY A 553 -7.78 9.61 -4.13
C GLY A 553 -7.29 8.26 -3.62
N ASN A 554 -6.30 7.71 -4.32
CA ASN A 554 -5.65 6.43 -3.99
C ASN A 554 -4.17 6.48 -4.39
N THR A 555 -3.37 5.50 -4.00
CA THR A 555 -1.96 5.42 -4.45
C THR A 555 -1.83 4.95 -5.91
N PHE A 556 -0.86 5.50 -6.63
CA PHE A 556 -0.43 5.02 -7.94
C PHE A 556 0.49 3.78 -7.86
N ASP A 557 1.16 3.56 -6.72
CA ASP A 557 2.28 2.62 -6.60
C ASP A 557 2.36 1.86 -5.27
N ASP A 558 3.24 2.26 -4.35
CA ASP A 558 3.37 1.67 -3.00
C ASP A 558 2.31 2.31 -2.06
N SER A 559 1.93 1.64 -0.98
CA SER A 559 1.22 2.30 0.13
C SER A 559 2.22 3.10 1.00
N VAL A 560 1.73 3.97 1.90
CA VAL A 560 2.61 4.61 2.89
C VAL A 560 3.23 3.57 3.84
N GLY A 561 2.46 2.58 4.32
CA GLY A 561 2.98 1.54 5.20
C GLY A 561 4.02 0.66 4.52
N GLU A 562 3.84 0.34 3.24
CA GLU A 562 4.81 -0.40 2.44
C GLU A 562 6.09 0.41 2.19
N ALA A 563 5.98 1.72 1.96
CA ALA A 563 7.15 2.59 1.83
C ALA A 563 7.94 2.69 3.16
N PHE A 564 7.25 2.74 4.30
CA PHE A 564 7.87 2.67 5.64
C PHE A 564 8.60 1.33 5.84
N ASP A 565 7.95 0.19 5.56
CA ASP A 565 8.55 -1.15 5.69
C ASP A 565 9.74 -1.37 4.74
N LYS A 566 9.63 -0.92 3.48
CA LYS A 566 10.72 -1.03 2.50
C LYS A 566 11.91 -0.14 2.90
N THR A 567 11.66 1.06 3.43
CA THR A 567 12.72 1.93 3.95
C THR A 567 13.34 1.40 5.24
N ALA A 568 12.55 0.81 6.15
CA ALA A 568 13.05 0.19 7.37
C ALA A 568 14.12 -0.86 7.05
N ARG A 569 13.85 -1.75 6.08
CA ARG A 569 14.81 -2.75 5.59
C ARG A 569 16.06 -2.16 4.94
N LEU A 570 15.97 -1.01 4.25
CA LEU A 570 17.15 -0.31 3.72
C LEU A 570 18.06 0.22 4.85
N LEU A 571 17.47 0.58 5.99
CA LEU A 571 18.18 1.11 7.16
C LEU A 571 18.59 0.01 8.17
N GLY A 572 18.64 -1.26 7.73
CA GLY A 572 19.06 -2.40 8.55
C GLY A 572 18.01 -2.88 9.57
N ILE A 573 16.78 -2.35 9.54
CA ILE A 573 15.71 -2.80 10.42
C ILE A 573 15.13 -4.11 9.87
N ASP A 574 15.53 -5.21 10.50
CA ASP A 574 15.20 -6.57 10.09
C ASP A 574 13.94 -7.15 10.79
N ALA A 575 13.31 -6.33 11.65
CA ALA A 575 12.09 -6.61 12.41
C ALA A 575 10.81 -6.30 11.62
N ILE A 576 9.71 -6.98 11.94
CA ILE A 576 8.43 -6.88 11.24
C ILE A 576 7.31 -6.69 12.29
N PRO A 577 6.36 -5.75 12.09
CA PRO A 577 6.37 -4.69 11.08
C PRO A 577 7.53 -3.71 11.28
N GLY A 578 8.09 -3.20 10.18
CA GLY A 578 9.28 -2.33 10.19
C GLY A 578 8.94 -0.87 10.48
N GLY A 579 7.80 -0.39 9.99
CA GLY A 579 7.34 1.00 10.18
C GLY A 579 7.41 1.54 11.62
N PRO A 580 6.87 0.83 12.63
CA PRO A 580 6.96 1.27 14.03
C PRO A 580 8.37 1.32 14.63
N GLN A 581 9.34 0.63 14.02
CA GLN A 581 10.76 0.72 14.41
C GLN A 581 11.45 1.87 13.67
N LEU A 582 11.09 2.11 12.41
CA LEU A 582 11.55 3.30 11.66
C LEU A 582 11.12 4.58 12.38
N GLU A 583 9.91 4.66 12.93
CA GLU A 583 9.47 5.82 13.72
C GLU A 583 10.34 6.05 14.96
N ARG A 584 10.75 4.98 15.66
CA ARG A 584 11.65 5.07 16.83
C ARG A 584 13.05 5.55 16.43
N MET A 585 13.54 5.09 15.27
CA MET A 585 14.81 5.53 14.69
C MET A 585 14.74 6.99 14.21
N ALA A 586 13.63 7.40 13.60
CA ALA A 586 13.35 8.77 13.16
C ALA A 586 13.24 9.76 14.34
N ALA A 587 12.71 9.32 15.49
CA ALA A 587 12.55 10.16 16.68
C ALA A 587 13.87 10.63 17.32
N VAL A 588 15.02 10.08 16.92
CA VAL A 588 16.37 10.47 17.37
C VAL A 588 17.28 10.97 16.24
N GLY A 589 16.73 11.17 15.03
CA GLY A 589 17.44 11.73 13.89
C GLY A 589 17.05 13.18 13.58
N ASP A 590 17.89 13.86 12.81
CA ASP A 590 17.60 15.20 12.29
C ASP A 590 16.79 15.10 10.97
N PRO A 591 15.53 15.57 10.94
CA PRO A 591 14.69 15.52 9.73
C PRO A 591 15.07 16.58 8.68
N THR A 592 15.99 17.50 8.98
CA THR A 592 16.44 18.57 8.08
C THR A 592 17.74 18.23 7.35
N MET A 593 18.52 17.26 7.86
CA MET A 593 19.84 16.85 7.36
C MET A 593 19.88 16.65 5.82
N TYR A 594 18.86 15.99 5.26
CA TYR A 594 18.78 15.61 3.84
C TYR A 594 17.57 16.23 3.13
N ALA A 595 17.14 17.42 3.57
CA ALA A 595 15.95 18.10 3.07
C ALA A 595 16.05 18.59 1.61
N ASN A 596 17.26 18.59 1.02
CA ASN A 596 17.47 18.93 -0.40
C ASN A 596 17.48 17.69 -1.31
N ASP A 597 17.77 16.51 -0.75
CA ASP A 597 17.99 15.25 -1.46
C ASP A 597 16.67 14.45 -1.63
N LEU A 598 15.80 14.53 -0.61
CA LEU A 598 14.48 13.89 -0.62
C LEU A 598 13.40 14.88 -1.07
N THR A 599 12.93 14.73 -2.31
CA THR A 599 11.85 15.57 -2.86
C THR A 599 10.47 15.00 -2.51
N VAL A 600 9.56 15.87 -2.02
CA VAL A 600 8.13 15.53 -1.81
C VAL A 600 7.50 15.03 -3.13
N PRO A 601 6.92 13.81 -3.16
CA PRO A 601 6.25 13.28 -4.34
C PRO A 601 5.16 14.20 -4.92
N LEU A 602 4.94 14.09 -6.24
CA LEU A 602 3.91 14.84 -6.99
C LEU A 602 4.00 16.40 -6.88
N SER A 603 5.11 16.94 -6.37
CA SER A 603 5.23 18.37 -6.04
C SER A 603 5.39 19.31 -7.26
N LYS A 604 4.50 20.30 -7.34
CA LYS A 604 4.51 21.58 -8.11
C LYS A 604 4.81 21.59 -9.63
N LYS A 605 5.57 20.66 -10.20
CA LYS A 605 5.96 20.68 -11.64
C LYS A 605 4.86 20.18 -12.58
N HIS A 606 3.88 19.42 -12.08
CA HIS A 606 2.71 19.00 -12.84
C HIS A 606 1.48 19.81 -12.42
N LYS A 607 1.00 20.72 -13.28
CA LYS A 607 -0.26 21.47 -13.07
C LYS A 607 -1.48 20.57 -12.84
N GLU A 608 -1.42 19.33 -13.30
CA GLU A 608 -2.49 18.36 -13.07
C GLU A 608 -2.43 17.68 -11.70
N ALA A 609 -1.22 17.47 -11.15
CA ALA A 609 -1.07 16.84 -9.83
C ALA A 609 -1.52 17.78 -8.70
N SER A 610 -1.57 19.09 -8.93
CA SER A 610 -2.06 20.05 -7.93
C SER A 610 -3.58 20.00 -7.68
N TYR A 611 -4.38 19.29 -8.49
CA TYR A 611 -5.82 19.11 -8.25
C TYR A 611 -6.21 17.71 -7.76
N THR A 612 -5.40 16.66 -7.99
CA THR A 612 -5.76 15.30 -7.54
C THR A 612 -5.44 15.10 -6.06
N CYS A 613 -6.16 14.17 -5.43
CA CYS A 613 -5.85 13.70 -4.07
C CYS A 613 -5.12 12.35 -4.09
N ASP A 614 -4.42 12.03 -5.18
CA ASP A 614 -3.70 10.75 -5.34
C ASP A 614 -2.35 10.76 -4.61
N PHE A 615 -1.86 9.55 -4.29
CA PHE A 615 -0.61 9.31 -3.56
C PHE A 615 0.43 8.58 -4.42
N SER A 616 1.71 8.69 -4.05
CA SER A 616 2.83 7.99 -4.69
C SER A 616 4.02 8.04 -3.74
N TYR A 617 4.70 6.92 -3.51
CA TYR A 617 5.84 6.81 -2.61
C TYR A 617 7.01 6.02 -3.22
N ALA A 618 6.80 5.28 -4.32
CA ALA A 618 7.83 4.49 -4.96
C ALA A 618 9.04 5.32 -5.42
N GLY A 619 8.83 6.58 -5.83
CA GLY A 619 9.92 7.51 -6.16
C GLY A 619 10.72 7.98 -4.94
N LEU A 620 10.05 8.28 -3.82
CA LEU A 620 10.72 8.66 -2.57
C LEU A 620 11.60 7.51 -2.06
N LYS A 621 11.10 6.28 -2.12
CA LYS A 621 11.85 5.04 -1.86
C LYS A 621 13.10 4.90 -2.73
N THR A 622 13.05 5.26 -4.02
CA THR A 622 14.24 5.28 -4.89
C THR A 622 15.27 6.31 -4.39
N ASN A 623 14.84 7.54 -4.11
CA ASN A 623 15.73 8.61 -3.62
C ASN A 623 16.40 8.22 -2.29
N VAL A 624 15.64 7.66 -1.34
CA VAL A 624 16.19 7.20 -0.05
C VAL A 624 17.22 6.10 -0.24
N ARG A 625 17.01 5.16 -1.18
CA ARG A 625 17.99 4.12 -1.47
C ARG A 625 19.32 4.70 -1.96
N LEU A 626 19.27 5.64 -2.91
CA LEU A 626 20.46 6.32 -3.44
C LEU A 626 21.18 7.14 -2.36
N LEU A 627 20.40 7.80 -1.49
CA LEU A 627 20.94 8.56 -0.36
C LEU A 627 21.69 7.66 0.62
N VAL A 628 21.13 6.50 0.99
CA VAL A 628 21.81 5.51 1.83
C VAL A 628 23.05 4.94 1.13
N GLU A 629 22.95 4.58 -0.15
CA GLU A 629 24.07 4.06 -0.95
C GLU A 629 25.25 5.05 -1.02
N ALA A 630 24.97 6.35 -1.19
CA ALA A 630 25.98 7.40 -1.23
C ALA A 630 26.54 7.76 0.17
N GLU A 631 25.68 7.88 1.18
CA GLU A 631 26.10 8.25 2.53
C GLU A 631 26.83 7.11 3.26
N GLU A 632 26.47 5.84 3.03
CA GLU A 632 27.29 4.72 3.53
C GLU A 632 28.70 4.76 2.94
N GLN A 633 28.84 5.02 1.63
CA GLN A 633 30.15 5.17 0.99
C GLN A 633 30.93 6.36 1.56
N ARG A 634 30.27 7.51 1.75
CA ARG A 634 30.91 8.70 2.32
C ARG A 634 31.36 8.50 3.76
N VAL A 635 30.55 7.83 4.59
CA VAL A 635 30.92 7.49 5.97
C VAL A 635 32.10 6.53 5.99
N ARG A 636 32.07 5.45 5.19
CA ARG A 636 33.17 4.47 5.11
C ARG A 636 34.48 5.05 4.55
N ALA A 637 34.40 6.13 3.76
CA ALA A 637 35.57 6.85 3.25
C ALA A 637 36.09 7.96 4.18
N GLN A 638 35.27 8.44 5.13
CA GLN A 638 35.60 9.57 6.02
C GLN A 638 36.08 9.13 7.40
N TYR A 639 35.62 7.99 7.92
CA TYR A 639 35.87 7.53 9.30
C TYR A 639 36.61 6.19 9.33
N PRO A 640 37.46 5.93 10.35
CA PRO A 640 38.10 4.63 10.53
C PRO A 640 37.08 3.54 10.88
N GLU A 641 37.45 2.28 10.61
CA GLU A 641 36.63 1.08 10.86
C GLU A 641 36.19 0.90 12.33
N GLU A 642 36.91 1.51 13.27
CA GLU A 642 36.56 1.54 14.70
C GLU A 642 35.40 2.51 15.03
N GLU A 643 35.21 3.57 14.24
CA GLU A 643 34.17 4.59 14.45
C GLU A 643 32.99 4.48 13.45
N TRP A 644 33.22 3.88 12.28
CA TRP A 644 32.31 4.00 11.15
C TRP A 644 30.87 3.51 11.43
N GLU A 645 30.67 2.51 12.29
CA GLU A 645 29.34 1.96 12.58
C GLU A 645 28.51 2.90 13.46
N VAL A 646 29.15 3.69 14.34
CA VAL A 646 28.48 4.73 15.12
C VAL A 646 27.99 5.85 14.19
N GLN A 647 28.80 6.20 13.19
CA GLN A 647 28.44 7.22 12.18
C GLN A 647 27.38 6.69 11.19
N LEU A 648 27.46 5.41 10.79
CA LEU A 648 26.43 4.73 9.99
C LEU A 648 25.10 4.68 10.74
N GLN A 649 25.11 4.39 12.05
CA GLN A 649 23.89 4.39 12.86
C GLN A 649 23.30 5.81 12.98
N LYS A 650 24.13 6.84 13.18
CA LYS A 650 23.69 8.25 13.18
C LYS A 650 23.09 8.66 11.83
N MET A 651 23.72 8.25 10.73
CA MET A 651 23.23 8.46 9.36
C MET A 651 21.86 7.79 9.18
N ARG A 652 21.71 6.51 9.59
CA ARG A 652 20.43 5.77 9.50
C ARG A 652 19.30 6.48 10.27
N CYS A 653 19.58 7.01 11.46
CA CYS A 653 18.63 7.84 12.21
C CYS A 653 18.22 9.11 11.43
N ASN A 654 19.17 9.85 10.87
CA ASN A 654 18.88 11.06 10.07
C ASN A 654 18.08 10.73 8.80
N VAL A 655 18.42 9.65 8.09
CA VAL A 655 17.67 9.21 6.89
C VAL A 655 16.26 8.76 7.26
N ALA A 656 16.06 8.05 8.38
CA ALA A 656 14.72 7.70 8.89
C ALA A 656 13.90 8.97 9.19
N ALA A 657 14.50 9.97 9.84
CA ALA A 657 13.85 11.23 10.16
C ALA A 657 13.45 12.02 8.90
N CYS A 658 14.36 12.15 7.92
CA CYS A 658 14.09 12.83 6.65
C CYS A 658 13.03 12.09 5.82
N PHE A 659 13.08 10.75 5.75
CA PHE A 659 12.06 9.95 5.07
C PHE A 659 10.68 10.11 5.73
N GLN A 660 10.58 9.95 7.06
CA GLN A 660 9.32 10.12 7.79
C GLN A 660 8.77 11.54 7.59
N HIS A 661 9.62 12.57 7.61
CA HIS A 661 9.21 13.95 7.35
C HIS A 661 8.57 14.08 5.95
N VAL A 662 9.27 13.66 4.89
CA VAL A 662 8.81 13.85 3.50
C VAL A 662 7.61 12.95 3.16
N ALA A 663 7.55 11.72 3.68
CA ALA A 663 6.41 10.82 3.50
C ALA A 663 5.14 11.35 4.18
N VAL A 664 5.24 11.83 5.43
CA VAL A 664 4.12 12.45 6.15
C VAL A 664 3.75 13.79 5.52
N GLU A 665 4.70 14.62 5.09
CA GLU A 665 4.40 15.89 4.43
C GLU A 665 3.63 15.68 3.11
N HIS A 666 3.99 14.68 2.30
CA HIS A 666 3.23 14.34 1.10
C HIS A 666 1.77 13.99 1.41
N LEU A 667 1.57 13.06 2.35
CA LEU A 667 0.24 12.62 2.80
C LEU A 667 -0.58 13.81 3.33
N VAL A 668 0.01 14.64 4.20
CA VAL A 668 -0.61 15.84 4.78
C VAL A 668 -0.96 16.86 3.71
N ASN A 669 -0.09 17.08 2.71
CA ASN A 669 -0.34 17.93 1.56
C ASN A 669 -1.48 17.39 0.68
N VAL A 670 -1.67 16.07 0.58
CA VAL A 670 -2.79 15.44 -0.12
C VAL A 670 -4.10 15.63 0.67
N VAL A 671 -4.12 15.31 1.97
CA VAL A 671 -5.32 15.47 2.81
C VAL A 671 -5.74 16.95 2.88
N THR A 672 -4.80 17.88 2.99
CA THR A 672 -5.08 19.34 2.95
C THR A 672 -5.74 19.78 1.64
N ARG A 673 -5.46 19.12 0.51
CA ARG A 673 -6.19 19.36 -0.76
C ARG A 673 -7.60 18.78 -0.71
N ALA A 674 -7.76 17.56 -0.20
CA ALA A 674 -9.07 16.91 -0.08
C ALA A 674 -10.00 17.68 0.86
N VAL A 675 -9.55 18.09 2.05
CA VAL A 675 -10.31 18.92 3.01
C VAL A 675 -10.85 20.19 2.34
N LYS A 676 -10.04 20.87 1.53
CA LYS A 676 -10.47 22.06 0.76
C LYS A 676 -11.49 21.76 -0.34
N GLN A 677 -11.41 20.59 -0.96
CA GLN A 677 -12.39 20.17 -1.97
C GLN A 677 -13.72 19.76 -1.32
N VAL A 678 -13.65 18.97 -0.23
CA VAL A 678 -14.82 18.52 0.53
C VAL A 678 -15.55 19.70 1.16
N LYS A 679 -14.85 20.65 1.80
CA LYS A 679 -15.50 21.88 2.32
C LYS A 679 -16.20 22.75 1.25
N ALA A 680 -15.92 22.53 -0.03
CA ALA A 680 -16.58 23.23 -1.13
C ALA A 680 -17.73 22.46 -1.78
N SER A 681 -17.84 21.14 -1.57
CA SER A 681 -18.92 20.30 -2.11
C SER A 681 -19.87 19.75 -1.06
N ASP A 682 -19.40 19.55 0.17
CA ASP A 682 -20.07 18.89 1.28
C ASP A 682 -19.76 19.65 2.58
N PRO A 683 -20.32 20.86 2.77
CA PRO A 683 -19.98 21.75 3.90
C PRO A 683 -20.44 21.19 5.26
N GLU A 684 -21.35 20.23 5.26
CA GLU A 684 -21.83 19.49 6.45
C GLU A 684 -20.71 18.70 7.15
N VAL A 685 -19.62 18.37 6.45
CA VAL A 685 -18.55 17.51 7.00
C VAL A 685 -17.87 18.20 8.18
N GLN A 686 -17.74 17.44 9.28
CA GLN A 686 -17.10 17.87 10.54
C GLN A 686 -15.97 16.93 11.00
N HIS A 687 -15.83 15.75 10.37
CA HIS A 687 -14.95 14.68 10.84
C HIS A 687 -13.86 14.32 9.82
N LEU A 688 -12.61 14.24 10.29
CA LEU A 688 -11.50 13.57 9.62
C LEU A 688 -11.22 12.25 10.35
N VAL A 689 -11.71 11.15 9.80
CA VAL A 689 -11.48 9.79 10.31
C VAL A 689 -10.15 9.25 9.75
N VAL A 690 -9.31 8.64 10.58
CA VAL A 690 -8.05 8.02 10.15
C VAL A 690 -7.93 6.61 10.73
N ALA A 691 -7.80 5.60 9.86
CA ALA A 691 -7.76 4.19 10.27
C ALA A 691 -6.72 3.36 9.49
N GLY A 692 -6.50 2.13 9.95
CA GLY A 692 -5.40 1.26 9.52
C GLY A 692 -4.11 1.49 10.30
N GLY A 693 -3.21 0.49 10.31
CA GLY A 693 -2.04 0.45 11.20
C GLY A 693 -1.05 1.62 11.12
N VAL A 694 -1.04 2.44 10.06
CA VAL A 694 -0.16 3.63 9.96
C VAL A 694 -0.75 4.84 10.71
N ALA A 695 -2.05 4.83 11.04
CA ALA A 695 -2.67 5.82 11.93
C ALA A 695 -2.02 5.87 13.32
N ALA A 696 -1.33 4.80 13.72
CA ALA A 696 -0.57 4.72 14.97
C ALA A 696 0.68 5.64 15.02
N ASN A 697 1.15 6.14 13.86
CA ASN A 697 2.35 6.98 13.79
C ASN A 697 2.09 8.37 14.40
N ARG A 698 2.86 8.74 15.43
CA ARG A 698 2.64 9.94 16.24
C ARG A 698 2.91 11.22 15.46
N THR A 699 3.90 11.22 14.58
CA THR A 699 4.19 12.35 13.69
C THR A 699 3.05 12.56 12.69
N LEU A 700 2.50 11.48 12.11
CA LEU A 700 1.34 11.56 11.23
C LEU A 700 0.11 12.10 11.97
N HIS A 701 -0.22 11.53 13.14
CA HIS A 701 -1.37 11.96 13.94
C HIS A 701 -1.28 13.44 14.32
N ALA A 702 -0.13 13.91 14.83
CA ALA A 702 0.05 15.31 15.20
C ALA A 702 -0.05 16.26 13.99
N ARG A 703 0.41 15.84 12.81
CA ARG A 703 0.30 16.63 11.57
C ARG A 703 -1.10 16.63 10.98
N LEU A 704 -1.89 15.56 11.13
CA LEU A 704 -3.28 15.51 10.71
C LEU A 704 -4.22 16.25 11.67
N GLN A 705 -3.91 16.25 12.97
CA GLN A 705 -4.63 17.06 13.97
C GLN A 705 -4.58 18.54 13.56
N ALA A 706 -3.39 19.06 13.28
CA ALA A 706 -3.22 20.44 12.82
C ALA A 706 -3.94 20.76 11.48
N VAL A 707 -4.26 19.76 10.65
CA VAL A 707 -5.09 19.95 9.44
C VAL A 707 -6.58 20.03 9.79
N ALA A 708 -7.04 19.22 10.74
CA ALA A 708 -8.42 19.23 11.23
C ALA A 708 -8.72 20.50 12.04
N ASP A 709 -7.84 20.86 12.99
CA ASP A 709 -7.92 22.07 13.81
C ASP A 709 -8.02 23.33 12.93
N ALA A 710 -7.17 23.43 11.89
CA ALA A 710 -7.12 24.55 10.96
C ALA A 710 -8.39 24.74 10.12
N VAL A 711 -9.34 23.81 10.18
CA VAL A 711 -10.66 23.94 9.55
C VAL A 711 -11.82 23.75 10.54
N GLY A 712 -11.56 23.58 11.84
CA GLY A 712 -12.60 23.30 12.84
C GLY A 712 -13.29 21.95 12.64
N TRP A 713 -12.51 20.91 12.29
CA TRP A 713 -12.95 19.52 12.22
C TRP A 713 -12.35 18.71 13.37
N GLU A 714 -13.05 17.65 13.79
CA GLU A 714 -12.52 16.68 14.74
C GLU A 714 -11.71 15.60 14.01
N LEU A 715 -10.50 15.31 14.50
CA LEU A 715 -9.70 14.17 14.08
C LEU A 715 -10.08 12.96 14.92
N VAL A 716 -10.58 11.89 14.28
CA VAL A 716 -10.95 10.65 14.99
C VAL A 716 -10.12 9.47 14.48
N CYS A 717 -9.36 8.87 15.39
CA CYS A 717 -8.63 7.63 15.17
C CYS A 717 -9.23 6.53 16.07
N PRO A 718 -9.34 5.27 15.62
CA PRO A 718 -9.73 4.19 16.51
C PRO A 718 -8.64 3.92 17.58
N PRO A 719 -8.99 3.28 18.71
CA PRO A 719 -8.01 2.74 19.64
C PRO A 719 -7.01 1.82 18.91
N LEU A 720 -5.72 1.88 19.26
CA LEU A 720 -4.64 1.20 18.52
C LEU A 720 -4.87 -0.30 18.29
N HIS A 721 -5.56 -0.99 19.20
CA HIS A 721 -5.89 -2.42 19.11
C HIS A 721 -7.08 -2.73 18.17
N LEU A 722 -7.70 -1.71 17.59
CA LEU A 722 -8.75 -1.79 16.56
C LEU A 722 -8.30 -1.18 15.22
N CYS A 723 -7.05 -0.69 15.12
CA CYS A 723 -6.44 -0.20 13.87
C CYS A 723 -5.86 -1.33 12.98
N THR A 724 -5.76 -2.54 13.51
CA THR A 724 -5.39 -3.78 12.82
C THR A 724 -6.61 -4.68 12.66
N ASP A 725 -6.52 -5.70 11.82
CA ASP A 725 -7.65 -6.55 11.47
C ASP A 725 -8.22 -7.28 12.71
N ASN A 726 -9.54 -7.31 12.86
CA ASN A 726 -10.21 -7.80 14.06
C ASN A 726 -11.69 -8.15 13.78
N GLY A 727 -12.32 -8.94 14.66
CA GLY A 727 -13.74 -9.28 14.52
C GLY A 727 -14.69 -8.13 14.86
N VAL A 728 -14.27 -7.19 15.73
CA VAL A 728 -15.09 -6.09 16.26
C VAL A 728 -15.53 -5.12 15.16
N MET A 729 -14.62 -4.76 14.25
CA MET A 729 -14.93 -3.90 13.10
C MET A 729 -15.96 -4.54 12.16
N VAL A 730 -15.90 -5.85 11.96
CA VAL A 730 -16.84 -6.61 11.14
C VAL A 730 -18.21 -6.71 11.83
N ALA A 731 -18.22 -7.06 13.11
CA ALA A 731 -19.43 -7.15 13.91
C ALA A 731 -20.17 -5.81 13.98
N TRP A 732 -19.45 -4.70 14.17
CA TRP A 732 -20.04 -3.36 14.23
C TRP A 732 -20.58 -2.91 12.87
N THR A 733 -19.87 -3.17 11.77
CA THR A 733 -20.40 -2.92 10.42
C THR A 733 -21.65 -3.76 10.14
N GLY A 734 -21.68 -4.99 10.68
CA GLY A 734 -22.88 -5.82 10.77
C GLY A 734 -24.03 -5.12 11.46
N VAL A 735 -23.82 -4.65 12.69
CA VAL A 735 -24.82 -3.90 13.49
C VAL A 735 -25.35 -2.68 12.75
N GLU A 736 -24.47 -1.85 12.15
CA GLU A 736 -24.90 -0.66 11.42
C GLU A 736 -25.66 -0.99 10.13
N ARG A 737 -25.30 -2.08 9.43
CA ARG A 737 -26.07 -2.59 8.29
C ARG A 737 -27.43 -3.17 8.67
N LEU A 738 -27.50 -3.98 9.72
CA LEU A 738 -28.75 -4.59 10.20
C LEU A 738 -29.78 -3.53 10.61
N LYS A 739 -29.34 -2.43 11.25
CA LYS A 739 -30.18 -1.25 11.56
C LYS A 739 -30.79 -0.57 10.33
N LEU A 740 -30.14 -0.69 9.16
CA LEU A 740 -30.57 -0.09 7.89
C LEU A 740 -31.30 -1.08 6.97
N GLY A 741 -31.54 -2.33 7.41
CA GLY A 741 -32.12 -3.37 6.55
C GLY A 741 -31.16 -3.93 5.49
N LEU A 742 -29.86 -3.66 5.61
CA LEU A 742 -28.84 -4.01 4.61
C LEU A 742 -28.23 -5.40 4.87
N TYR A 743 -29.06 -6.44 4.78
CA TYR A 743 -28.66 -7.83 5.00
C TYR A 743 -29.26 -8.78 3.94
N ASP A 744 -28.59 -9.89 3.72
CA ASP A 744 -29.10 -11.03 2.97
C ASP A 744 -29.97 -11.91 3.88
N PRO A 745 -31.07 -12.49 3.38
CA PRO A 745 -31.92 -13.39 4.16
C PRO A 745 -31.18 -14.68 4.55
N PRO A 746 -31.67 -15.43 5.56
CA PRO A 746 -31.04 -16.68 5.97
C PRO A 746 -30.89 -17.66 4.81
N PRO A 747 -29.71 -18.27 4.62
CA PRO A 747 -29.54 -19.31 3.61
C PRO A 747 -30.35 -20.57 3.99
N PRO A 748 -30.79 -21.39 3.01
CA PRO A 748 -31.47 -22.65 3.28
C PRO A 748 -30.65 -23.59 4.18
N GLN A 749 -31.30 -24.34 5.07
CA GLN A 749 -30.63 -25.31 5.96
C GLN A 749 -29.79 -26.37 5.22
N ALA A 750 -30.11 -26.65 3.96
CA ALA A 750 -29.39 -27.55 3.06
C ALA A 750 -28.68 -26.82 1.90
N ALA A 751 -28.24 -25.57 2.11
CA ALA A 751 -27.48 -24.81 1.12
C ALA A 751 -26.13 -25.50 0.82
N ASP A 752 -25.78 -25.59 -0.47
CA ASP A 752 -24.45 -26.02 -0.89
C ASP A 752 -23.44 -24.89 -0.65
N LEU A 753 -22.52 -25.10 0.30
CA LEU A 753 -21.45 -24.16 0.66
C LEU A 753 -20.12 -24.49 -0.04
N THR A 754 -20.13 -25.39 -1.03
CA THR A 754 -18.96 -25.68 -1.88
C THR A 754 -18.49 -24.42 -2.61
N TYR A 755 -19.43 -23.62 -3.12
CA TYR A 755 -19.16 -22.28 -3.65
C TYR A 755 -19.70 -21.19 -2.72
N VAL A 756 -18.98 -20.07 -2.61
CA VAL A 756 -19.38 -18.88 -1.85
C VAL A 756 -18.92 -17.64 -2.63
N ASP A 757 -19.80 -16.65 -2.80
CA ASP A 757 -19.42 -15.35 -3.39
C ASP A 757 -18.45 -14.63 -2.43
N VAL A 758 -17.19 -14.57 -2.83
CA VAL A 758 -16.15 -13.77 -2.21
C VAL A 758 -15.62 -12.79 -3.23
N ARG A 759 -15.22 -11.60 -2.77
CA ARG A 759 -14.83 -10.48 -3.64
C ARG A 759 -13.39 -10.05 -3.32
N PRO A 760 -12.37 -10.83 -3.70
CA PRO A 760 -10.95 -10.53 -3.44
C PRO A 760 -10.55 -9.11 -3.84
N ARG A 761 -11.21 -8.57 -4.87
CA ARG A 761 -11.07 -7.21 -5.38
C ARG A 761 -12.42 -6.49 -5.34
N TRP A 762 -12.82 -6.03 -4.15
CA TRP A 762 -13.99 -5.17 -3.99
C TRP A 762 -13.56 -3.69 -3.92
N PRO A 763 -14.01 -2.82 -4.86
CA PRO A 763 -13.81 -1.38 -4.74
C PRO A 763 -14.85 -0.78 -3.78
N MET A 764 -14.37 -0.11 -2.73
CA MET A 764 -15.20 0.46 -1.65
C MET A 764 -16.26 1.46 -2.12
N GLY A 765 -16.05 2.13 -3.25
CA GLY A 765 -16.90 3.25 -3.68
C GLY A 765 -16.88 3.53 -5.17
N GLN A 766 -17.47 4.67 -5.54
CA GLN A 766 -17.23 5.31 -6.83
C GLN A 766 -15.96 6.18 -6.71
N GLN A 767 -15.15 6.26 -7.77
CA GLN A 767 -13.98 7.13 -7.77
C GLN A 767 -14.29 8.51 -8.36
N ASP A 768 -13.81 9.57 -7.72
CA ASP A 768 -13.94 10.93 -8.22
C ASP A 768 -13.19 11.10 -9.56
N TYR A 769 -13.79 11.84 -10.50
CA TYR A 769 -13.25 12.04 -11.85
C TYR A 769 -11.85 12.68 -11.88
N ARG A 770 -11.51 13.48 -10.85
CA ARG A 770 -10.22 14.14 -10.61
C ARG A 770 -9.12 13.15 -10.25
N SER A 771 -9.45 12.04 -9.59
CA SER A 771 -8.48 11.01 -9.23
C SER A 771 -8.01 10.28 -10.50
N LYS A 772 -6.68 10.30 -10.70
CA LYS A 772 -6.02 9.67 -11.84
C LYS A 772 -5.48 8.27 -11.49
N ALA A 773 -5.43 7.90 -10.21
CA ALA A 773 -5.12 6.55 -9.73
C ALA A 773 -6.27 5.55 -10.01
N ARG A 774 -6.69 5.44 -11.28
CA ARG A 774 -8.03 4.96 -11.67
C ARG A 774 -8.27 3.46 -11.49
N ILE A 775 -9.14 3.14 -10.53
CA ILE A 775 -10.04 1.98 -10.49
C ILE A 775 -11.39 2.43 -11.10
N LYS A 776 -11.43 2.67 -12.42
CA LYS A 776 -12.72 2.81 -13.11
C LYS A 776 -13.47 1.48 -13.04
N ARG A 777 -14.75 1.54 -12.67
CA ARG A 777 -15.74 0.49 -12.98
C ARG A 777 -15.83 0.29 -14.49
N ARG A 778 -16.16 -0.93 -14.92
CA ARG A 778 -16.87 -1.17 -16.18
C ARG A 778 -18.37 -1.02 -15.94
#